data_AF-A0ABC8SS96-F1
#
_entry.id   AF-A0ABC8SS96-F1
#
_cell.length_a   1.000
_cell.length_b   1.000
_cell.length_c   1.000
_cell.angle_alpha   90.00
_cell.angle_beta   90.00
_cell.angle_gamma   90.00
#
_symmetry.space_group_name_H-M   'P 1'
#
loop_
_entity.id
_entity.type
_entity.pdbx_description
1 polymer ?
#
loop_
_entity_poly.entity_id
_entity_poly.type
_entity_poly.pdbx_seq_one_letter_code
_entity_poly.pdbx_strand_id
1 'polypeptide(L)'
;MFNLICKASPSLRSSFRTSPTHKLFFLQDHPLSSSGRILKSVANTSNEHSFTVCYLINSCGFPPEKALAASKYMNFETPNKPDSVLAFFRNHGFTETQISNLVRGSPPVLLCNPEKTLLPKFQFFTSEGVSSTDLTKILTRAPSILKRSLENQIIPSFHWFKNLLQSRKRTISAMKRNAEFLCHDFQTNLVPKINILRDLGVPESNIVVLLIYHAKALWTSTERFKDIVHEVKEMGFNPRRMKFIRAIHTRKSMSKSTWEKKVELYKKWGWSMDEIVVAFGKNPWCMSASKDKITGVMDYLINDVGLETSVVAQSPIIISYSLEKRIVPRCSVYQVLVSKGLVRKDFRLTTMFNYPENKFVRHIENSYEKEAPELLKLYQEILDLCNSAMSFAELGRELFQALVRRRRFRRRLHQGLCRRRVLGQEFENHVEIICLGSTGTILKSVANSANDQSFTVSYLINSCGFPLEKALSASKYMNFETPNKPDSVLAFFRNHGFSETQISNLVKGFPPILLCDPEKTILPKFQFFTSEGVSSTDLAKILTRAPNILKRNLKNQISPSFNLFKNLLQSHEKTIAALNYDGGLLCCGFQTSLLPKIEILRDMGVPESNILDLLMFRPRAFLTSIERFKNIVEEVKKMRFNPQRRKFVTAIHNPWCMAVSEDKTTGVMDYLINNMGLETSELAKRTNILSHSLEQRIVPRCSVYGLLLSKGVDLKGFHLTTMLVVFEKRFVGHIEKSYQKEAPELLKLYQEMLDLSK
;
A
#
# COMPACT_ATOMS: atom_id res chain seq x y z
N MET A 1 -25.52 3.37 -22.42
CA MET A 1 -24.57 3.10 -23.53
C MET A 1 -23.87 1.73 -23.44
N PHE A 2 -24.20 0.84 -22.48
CA PHE A 2 -23.71 -0.55 -22.41
C PHE A 2 -24.78 -1.63 -22.74
N ASN A 3 -26.05 -1.26 -22.88
CA ASN A 3 -27.13 -2.19 -23.29
C ASN A 3 -27.06 -2.62 -24.77
N LEU A 4 -26.13 -2.07 -25.56
CA LEU A 4 -25.90 -2.43 -26.96
C LEU A 4 -24.92 -3.61 -27.15
N ILE A 5 -24.24 -4.08 -26.09
CA ILE A 5 -23.22 -5.14 -26.20
C ILE A 5 -23.81 -6.55 -25.98
N CYS A 6 -25.09 -6.65 -25.58
CA CYS A 6 -25.74 -7.95 -25.34
C CYS A 6 -26.71 -8.42 -26.43
N LYS A 7 -26.91 -7.68 -27.53
CA LYS A 7 -27.76 -8.14 -28.64
C LYS A 7 -27.23 -7.68 -30.01
N ALA A 8 -27.23 -8.63 -30.95
CA ALA A 8 -26.81 -8.62 -32.37
C ALA A 8 -25.34 -8.98 -32.65
N SER A 9 -24.97 -9.89 -33.56
CA SER A 9 -25.69 -10.98 -34.25
C SER A 9 -24.64 -11.91 -34.93
N PRO A 10 -25.02 -13.11 -35.38
CA PRO A 10 -24.13 -14.18 -35.83
C PRO A 10 -23.86 -14.13 -37.35
N SER A 11 -22.60 -14.20 -37.77
CA SER A 11 -22.21 -14.76 -39.08
C SER A 11 -20.69 -14.74 -39.25
N LEU A 12 -20.09 -15.93 -39.25
CA LEU A 12 -19.04 -16.39 -40.17
C LEU A 12 -18.56 -17.75 -39.66
N ARG A 13 -19.31 -18.79 -40.07
CA ARG A 13 -18.86 -20.18 -40.07
C ARG A 13 -18.28 -20.50 -41.45
N SER A 14 -17.24 -21.33 -41.43
CA SER A 14 -16.53 -21.96 -42.57
C SER A 14 -15.68 -20.98 -43.38
N SER A 15 -14.46 -21.25 -43.83
CA SER A 15 -13.59 -22.44 -43.95
C SER A 15 -12.21 -21.87 -44.39
N PHE A 16 -11.00 -22.39 -44.13
CA PHE A 16 -10.40 -23.69 -44.38
C PHE A 16 -8.95 -23.71 -43.81
N ARG A 17 -8.47 -24.93 -43.56
CA ARG A 17 -7.10 -25.46 -43.74
C ARG A 17 -5.97 -25.07 -42.77
N THR A 18 -5.60 -26.11 -42.03
CA THR A 18 -4.32 -26.43 -41.41
C THR A 18 -3.10 -26.21 -42.32
N SER A 19 -2.02 -25.69 -41.74
CA SER A 19 -0.64 -26.18 -41.98
C SER A 19 0.23 -25.91 -40.74
N PRO A 20 1.21 -26.78 -40.42
CA PRO A 20 1.69 -27.01 -39.07
C PRO A 20 3.00 -26.28 -38.80
N THR A 21 3.23 -25.81 -37.57
CA THR A 21 4.57 -25.88 -36.93
C THR A 21 4.54 -25.40 -35.48
N HIS A 22 5.38 -26.06 -34.67
CA HIS A 22 5.76 -25.76 -33.29
C HIS A 22 4.74 -26.06 -32.17
N LYS A 23 4.61 -27.37 -31.88
CA LYS A 23 4.17 -27.88 -30.57
C LYS A 23 5.12 -27.38 -29.47
N LEU A 24 4.69 -26.38 -28.71
CA LEU A 24 5.26 -26.04 -27.40
C LEU A 24 4.38 -26.68 -26.32
N PHE A 25 4.85 -27.79 -25.75
CA PHE A 25 4.23 -28.40 -24.59
C PHE A 25 4.64 -27.62 -23.33
N PHE A 26 3.73 -26.81 -22.80
CA PHE A 26 3.79 -26.33 -21.43
C PHE A 26 3.18 -27.41 -20.52
N LEU A 27 3.97 -27.94 -19.58
CA LEU A 27 3.43 -28.71 -18.46
C LEU A 27 2.63 -27.74 -17.56
N GLN A 28 1.30 -27.77 -17.66
CA GLN A 28 0.41 -27.10 -16.73
C GLN A 28 0.31 -27.94 -15.45
N ASP A 29 0.69 -27.36 -14.31
CA ASP A 29 0.42 -27.92 -13.00
C ASP A 29 -1.09 -27.79 -12.69
N HIS A 30 -1.79 -28.92 -12.61
CA HIS A 30 -3.09 -29.04 -11.95
C HIS A 30 -2.90 -29.81 -10.64
N PRO A 31 -3.42 -29.33 -9.49
CA PRO A 31 -3.49 -30.12 -8.28
C PRO A 31 -4.72 -31.04 -8.37
N LEU A 32 -4.52 -32.35 -8.49
CA LEU A 32 -5.58 -33.33 -8.26
C LEU A 32 -5.22 -34.18 -7.04
N SER A 33 -6.05 -34.02 -6.02
CA SER A 33 -6.12 -34.85 -4.82
C SER A 33 -6.74 -36.19 -5.19
N SER A 34 -5.92 -37.26 -5.19
CA SER A 34 -6.33 -38.65 -4.86
C SER A 34 -5.16 -39.62 -5.13
N SER A 35 -4.17 -39.69 -4.22
CA SER A 35 -3.07 -40.67 -4.36
C SER A 35 -2.85 -41.45 -3.06
N GLY A 36 -3.83 -42.24 -2.67
CA GLY A 36 -3.73 -43.18 -1.55
C GLY A 36 -3.61 -44.67 -1.95
N ARG A 37 -3.75 -45.03 -3.24
CA ARG A 37 -3.89 -46.45 -3.64
C ARG A 37 -2.93 -46.97 -4.71
N ILE A 38 -2.01 -46.16 -5.24
CA ILE A 38 -1.06 -46.60 -6.30
C ILE A 38 0.34 -46.93 -5.74
N LEU A 39 0.60 -46.73 -4.44
CA LEU A 39 1.92 -46.94 -3.84
C LEU A 39 2.29 -48.41 -3.54
N LYS A 40 1.47 -49.40 -3.92
CA LYS A 40 1.78 -50.82 -3.65
C LYS A 40 2.05 -51.69 -4.89
N SER A 41 1.87 -51.19 -6.12
CA SER A 41 2.04 -52.03 -7.33
C SER A 41 3.31 -51.78 -8.14
N VAL A 42 4.17 -50.82 -7.75
CA VAL A 42 5.38 -50.46 -8.54
C VAL A 42 6.67 -51.10 -8.01
N ALA A 43 6.61 -51.83 -6.89
CA ALA A 43 7.80 -52.48 -6.33
C ALA A 43 8.30 -53.69 -7.17
N ASN A 44 7.52 -54.20 -8.14
CA ASN A 44 7.86 -55.42 -8.89
C ASN A 44 7.86 -55.25 -10.42
N THR A 45 8.61 -54.27 -10.96
CA THR A 45 8.99 -54.27 -12.40
C THR A 45 10.44 -53.83 -12.59
N SER A 46 11.36 -54.59 -12.01
CA SER A 46 12.79 -54.52 -12.35
C SER A 46 13.04 -55.29 -13.65
N ASN A 47 12.93 -54.64 -14.83
CA ASN A 47 13.77 -54.99 -16.02
C ASN A 47 13.64 -54.18 -17.32
N GLU A 48 13.10 -52.94 -17.39
CA GLU A 48 13.05 -52.25 -18.71
C GLU A 48 13.11 -50.72 -18.65
N HIS A 49 14.01 -50.16 -17.84
CA HIS A 49 14.23 -48.71 -17.80
C HIS A 49 15.66 -48.36 -18.22
N SER A 50 15.80 -47.59 -19.30
CA SER A 50 17.09 -47.09 -19.82
C SER A 50 17.90 -46.40 -18.72
N PHE A 51 19.24 -46.43 -18.80
CA PHE A 51 20.14 -45.76 -17.84
C PHE A 51 19.72 -44.32 -17.52
N THR A 52 19.31 -43.57 -18.53
CA THR A 52 18.79 -42.19 -18.39
C THR A 52 17.60 -42.09 -17.45
N VAL A 53 16.65 -43.02 -17.51
CA VAL A 53 15.44 -43.02 -16.65
C VAL A 53 15.84 -43.24 -15.19
N CYS A 54 16.68 -44.25 -14.94
CA CYS A 54 17.18 -44.55 -13.60
C CYS A 54 17.97 -43.36 -13.02
N TYR A 55 18.82 -42.73 -13.83
CA TYR A 55 19.58 -41.54 -13.42
C TYR A 55 18.66 -40.36 -13.06
N LEU A 56 17.65 -40.07 -13.89
CA LEU A 56 16.73 -38.96 -13.62
C LEU A 56 15.91 -39.16 -12.34
N ILE A 57 15.51 -40.40 -12.05
CA ILE A 57 14.77 -40.74 -10.81
C ILE A 57 15.71 -40.62 -9.61
N ASN A 58 16.81 -41.35 -9.62
CA ASN A 58 17.65 -41.54 -8.44
C ASN A 58 18.52 -40.31 -8.14
N SER A 59 19.09 -39.68 -9.17
CA SER A 59 20.05 -38.58 -9.01
C SER A 59 19.42 -37.20 -9.16
N CYS A 60 18.32 -37.06 -9.90
CA CYS A 60 17.65 -35.76 -10.13
C CYS A 60 16.29 -35.61 -9.43
N GLY A 61 15.77 -36.68 -8.81
CA GLY A 61 14.51 -36.65 -8.04
C GLY A 61 13.27 -36.48 -8.93
N PHE A 62 13.25 -37.12 -10.10
CA PHE A 62 12.09 -37.14 -10.98
C PHE A 62 11.07 -38.19 -10.52
N PRO A 63 9.75 -37.89 -10.58
CA PRO A 63 8.74 -38.93 -10.59
C PRO A 63 8.96 -39.88 -11.77
N PRO A 64 8.76 -41.20 -11.62
CA PRO A 64 9.03 -42.18 -12.68
C PRO A 64 8.39 -41.83 -14.04
N GLU A 65 7.13 -41.39 -14.04
CA GLU A 65 6.41 -40.98 -15.26
C GLU A 65 7.08 -39.80 -15.98
N LYS A 66 7.56 -38.81 -15.23
CA LYS A 66 8.26 -37.64 -15.80
C LYS A 66 9.65 -38.00 -16.29
N ALA A 67 10.33 -38.94 -15.62
CA ALA A 67 11.63 -39.46 -16.08
C ALA A 67 11.48 -40.23 -17.40
N LEU A 68 10.45 -41.07 -17.53
CA LEU A 68 10.11 -41.76 -18.77
C LEU A 68 9.70 -40.81 -19.89
N ALA A 69 8.93 -39.76 -19.58
CA ALA A 69 8.60 -38.74 -20.56
C ALA A 69 9.85 -37.98 -21.03
N ALA A 70 10.78 -37.69 -20.11
CA ALA A 70 12.03 -37.01 -20.41
C ALA A 70 12.97 -37.84 -21.29
N SER A 71 13.13 -39.14 -20.99
CA SER A 71 14.04 -40.02 -21.74
C SER A 71 13.68 -40.17 -23.22
N LYS A 72 12.43 -39.87 -23.62
CA LYS A 72 12.02 -39.87 -25.03
C LYS A 72 12.73 -38.84 -25.90
N TYR A 73 13.25 -37.76 -25.31
CA TYR A 73 13.90 -36.67 -26.03
C TYR A 73 15.32 -36.34 -25.53
N MET A 74 15.85 -37.18 -24.64
CA MET A 74 17.25 -37.14 -24.21
C MET A 74 17.71 -38.53 -23.81
N ASN A 75 18.87 -38.95 -24.29
CA ASN A 75 19.47 -40.24 -23.96
C ASN A 75 20.96 -40.06 -23.66
N PHE A 76 21.43 -40.77 -22.65
CA PHE A 76 22.84 -40.93 -22.29
C PHE A 76 23.02 -42.25 -21.53
N GLU A 77 24.20 -42.85 -21.69
CA GLU A 77 24.54 -44.17 -21.14
C GLU A 77 25.48 -44.10 -19.93
N THR A 78 26.08 -42.94 -19.66
CA THR A 78 27.02 -42.74 -18.56
C THR A 78 26.71 -41.47 -17.76
N PRO A 79 27.07 -41.43 -16.46
CA PRO A 79 26.78 -40.29 -15.60
C PRO A 79 27.76 -39.13 -15.77
N ASN A 80 28.90 -39.34 -16.45
CA ASN A 80 30.00 -38.38 -16.55
C ASN A 80 29.55 -36.99 -17.04
N LYS A 81 28.73 -36.97 -18.09
CA LYS A 81 28.23 -35.73 -18.70
C LYS A 81 27.19 -35.00 -17.83
N PRO A 82 26.10 -35.66 -17.37
CA PRO A 82 25.17 -35.01 -16.47
C PRO A 82 25.81 -34.60 -15.14
N ASP A 83 26.71 -35.41 -14.56
CA ASP A 83 27.40 -35.07 -13.32
C ASP A 83 28.28 -33.82 -13.47
N SER A 84 28.98 -33.67 -14.60
CA SER A 84 29.75 -32.47 -14.92
C SER A 84 28.85 -31.21 -14.96
N VAL A 85 27.65 -31.32 -15.54
CA VAL A 85 26.66 -30.23 -15.56
C VAL A 85 26.15 -29.91 -14.15
N LEU A 86 25.85 -30.92 -13.33
CA LEU A 86 25.40 -30.72 -11.95
C LEU A 86 26.50 -30.06 -11.10
N ALA A 87 27.75 -30.52 -11.24
CA ALA A 87 28.92 -29.93 -10.59
C ALA A 87 29.12 -28.47 -11.00
N PHE A 88 28.94 -28.14 -12.28
CA PHE A 88 28.99 -26.76 -12.76
C PHE A 88 27.99 -25.87 -12.02
N PHE A 89 26.72 -26.28 -11.89
CA PHE A 89 25.72 -25.49 -11.17
C PHE A 89 26.04 -25.34 -9.67
N ARG A 90 26.54 -26.39 -9.01
CA ARG A 90 27.00 -26.31 -7.61
C ARG A 90 28.11 -25.29 -7.44
N ASN A 91 29.12 -25.34 -8.31
CA ASN A 91 30.24 -24.40 -8.31
C ASN A 91 29.82 -22.94 -8.56
N HIS A 92 28.65 -22.73 -9.19
CA HIS A 92 28.07 -21.41 -9.42
C HIS A 92 26.97 -21.03 -8.39
N GLY A 93 26.92 -21.72 -7.25
CA GLY A 93 26.13 -21.33 -6.08
C GLY A 93 24.65 -21.75 -6.11
N PHE A 94 24.28 -22.74 -6.94
CA PHE A 94 22.95 -23.33 -6.89
C PHE A 94 22.84 -24.36 -5.77
N THR A 95 21.70 -24.36 -5.07
CA THR A 95 21.38 -25.42 -4.09
C THR A 95 20.87 -26.68 -4.80
N GLU A 96 20.97 -27.86 -4.17
CA GLU A 96 20.43 -29.11 -4.75
C GLU A 96 18.95 -28.99 -5.14
N THR A 97 18.15 -28.29 -4.33
CA THR A 97 16.73 -28.02 -4.64
C THR A 97 16.53 -27.14 -5.87
N GLN A 98 17.39 -26.14 -6.08
CA GLN A 98 17.36 -25.30 -7.26
C GLN A 98 17.81 -26.07 -8.50
N ILE A 99 18.86 -26.88 -8.39
CA ILE A 99 19.36 -27.74 -9.46
C ILE A 99 18.28 -28.74 -9.89
N SER A 100 17.64 -29.44 -8.94
CA SER A 100 16.55 -30.38 -9.24
C SER A 100 15.38 -29.69 -9.97
N ASN A 101 14.96 -28.50 -9.50
CA ASN A 101 13.90 -27.73 -10.16
C ASN A 101 14.30 -27.28 -11.58
N LEU A 102 15.55 -26.83 -11.77
CA LEU A 102 16.08 -26.40 -13.05
C LEU A 102 16.12 -27.56 -14.06
N VAL A 103 16.65 -28.71 -13.65
CA VAL A 103 16.69 -29.92 -14.48
C VAL A 103 15.28 -30.40 -14.78
N ARG A 104 14.35 -30.37 -13.83
CA ARG A 104 12.94 -30.72 -14.08
C ARG A 104 12.26 -29.83 -15.11
N GLY A 105 12.54 -28.52 -15.09
CA GLY A 105 12.01 -27.57 -16.07
C GLY A 105 12.71 -27.63 -17.44
N SER A 106 13.96 -28.11 -17.49
CA SER A 106 14.74 -28.23 -18.72
C SER A 106 15.67 -29.45 -18.70
N PRO A 107 15.13 -30.67 -18.82
CA PRO A 107 15.94 -31.89 -18.71
C PRO A 107 17.14 -31.96 -19.69
N PRO A 108 17.02 -31.50 -20.96
CA PRO A 108 18.14 -31.53 -21.91
C PRO A 108 19.37 -30.70 -21.51
N VAL A 109 19.29 -29.87 -20.47
CA VAL A 109 20.45 -29.13 -19.95
C VAL A 109 21.58 -30.07 -19.53
N LEU A 110 21.25 -31.29 -19.09
CA LEU A 110 22.19 -32.34 -18.71
C LEU A 110 23.05 -32.84 -19.90
N LEU A 111 22.64 -32.56 -21.13
CA LEU A 111 23.37 -32.91 -22.33
C LEU A 111 24.28 -31.78 -22.85
N CYS A 112 24.31 -30.63 -22.19
CA CYS A 112 25.15 -29.51 -22.61
C CYS A 112 26.62 -29.72 -22.21
N ASN A 113 27.54 -29.02 -22.89
CA ASN A 113 28.91 -28.89 -22.42
C ASN A 113 28.98 -27.67 -21.49
N PRO A 114 29.33 -27.82 -20.20
CA PRO A 114 29.32 -26.70 -19.26
C PRO A 114 30.20 -25.53 -19.70
N GLU A 115 31.44 -25.82 -20.11
CA GLU A 115 32.44 -24.82 -20.51
C GLU A 115 32.08 -24.10 -21.80
N LYS A 116 31.60 -24.83 -22.82
CA LYS A 116 31.31 -24.24 -24.13
C LYS A 116 29.92 -23.60 -24.21
N THR A 117 28.96 -24.07 -23.41
CA THR A 117 27.54 -23.68 -23.57
C THR A 117 27.01 -22.86 -22.41
N LEU A 118 27.35 -23.23 -21.16
CA LEU A 118 26.78 -22.58 -19.98
C LEU A 118 27.66 -21.41 -19.51
N LEU A 119 28.97 -21.62 -19.42
CA LEU A 119 29.92 -20.63 -18.93
C LEU A 119 29.83 -19.27 -19.66
N PRO A 120 29.76 -19.20 -21.01
CA PRO A 120 29.65 -17.91 -21.70
C PRO A 120 28.39 -17.12 -21.31
N LYS A 121 27.28 -17.82 -21.05
CA LYS A 121 26.02 -17.19 -20.61
C LYS A 121 26.14 -16.62 -19.21
N PHE A 122 26.80 -17.36 -18.31
CA PHE A 122 27.06 -16.92 -16.93
C PHE A 122 28.01 -15.72 -16.89
N GLN A 123 29.07 -15.75 -17.69
CA GLN A 123 30.00 -14.63 -17.84
C GLN A 123 29.30 -13.38 -18.35
N PHE A 124 28.44 -13.50 -19.37
CA PHE A 124 27.62 -12.39 -19.86
C PHE A 124 26.72 -11.78 -18.77
N PHE A 125 25.98 -12.60 -18.03
CA PHE A 125 25.13 -12.05 -16.95
C PHE A 125 25.96 -11.38 -15.84
N THR A 126 27.14 -11.92 -15.56
CA THR A 126 28.07 -11.35 -14.57
C THR A 126 28.64 -10.02 -15.04
N SER A 127 29.06 -9.90 -16.31
CA SER A 127 29.51 -8.62 -16.89
C SER A 127 28.37 -7.60 -16.91
N GLU A 128 27.14 -8.05 -17.13
CA GLU A 128 25.92 -7.27 -16.99
C GLU A 128 25.43 -7.08 -15.54
N GLY A 129 26.22 -7.52 -14.55
CA GLY A 129 26.06 -7.17 -13.12
C GLY A 129 24.89 -7.83 -12.43
N VAL A 130 24.41 -8.93 -13.00
CA VAL A 130 23.53 -9.84 -12.29
C VAL A 130 24.38 -10.53 -11.23
N SER A 131 23.99 -10.42 -9.96
CA SER A 131 24.68 -11.18 -8.90
C SER A 131 24.46 -12.68 -9.08
N SER A 132 25.39 -13.51 -8.60
CA SER A 132 25.22 -14.97 -8.59
C SER A 132 23.88 -15.39 -7.99
N THR A 133 23.50 -14.79 -6.86
CA THR A 133 22.23 -15.02 -6.16
C THR A 133 20.98 -14.62 -6.94
N ASP A 134 21.08 -13.61 -7.81
CA ASP A 134 19.95 -13.21 -8.67
C ASP A 134 19.90 -14.07 -9.93
N LEU A 135 21.05 -14.46 -10.46
CA LEU A 135 21.17 -15.38 -11.59
C LEU A 135 20.59 -16.76 -11.25
N THR A 136 20.87 -17.30 -10.06
CA THR A 136 20.29 -18.58 -9.62
C THR A 136 18.77 -18.52 -9.56
N LYS A 137 18.19 -17.43 -9.04
CA LYS A 137 16.73 -17.21 -9.00
C LYS A 137 16.12 -17.09 -10.39
N ILE A 138 16.78 -16.38 -11.30
CA ILE A 138 16.32 -16.19 -12.70
C ILE A 138 16.30 -17.55 -13.41
N LEU A 139 17.42 -18.28 -13.38
CA LEU A 139 17.57 -19.55 -14.11
C LEU A 139 16.75 -20.69 -13.50
N THR A 140 16.54 -20.70 -12.18
CA THR A 140 15.63 -21.68 -11.54
C THR A 140 14.18 -21.45 -11.96
N ARG A 141 13.77 -20.19 -12.15
CA ARG A 141 12.40 -19.84 -12.53
C ARG A 141 12.12 -19.97 -14.03
N ALA A 142 13.12 -19.73 -14.88
CA ALA A 142 13.04 -19.96 -16.32
C ALA A 142 14.27 -20.71 -16.85
N PRO A 143 14.33 -22.05 -16.65
CA PRO A 143 15.42 -22.88 -17.13
C PRO A 143 15.60 -22.85 -18.65
N SER A 144 14.52 -22.54 -19.38
CA SER A 144 14.49 -22.43 -20.85
C SER A 144 15.46 -21.39 -21.42
N ILE A 145 15.90 -20.40 -20.63
CA ILE A 145 16.95 -19.44 -21.02
C ILE A 145 18.23 -20.17 -21.43
N LEU A 146 18.57 -21.27 -20.74
CA LEU A 146 19.79 -22.04 -21.02
C LEU A 146 19.75 -22.74 -22.38
N LYS A 147 18.58 -22.91 -23.00
CA LYS A 147 18.43 -23.46 -24.36
C LYS A 147 18.55 -22.39 -25.45
N ARG A 148 18.51 -21.10 -25.10
CA ARG A 148 18.54 -20.00 -26.08
C ARG A 148 19.98 -19.64 -26.47
N SER A 149 20.17 -19.19 -27.71
CA SER A 149 21.46 -18.68 -28.18
C SER A 149 21.85 -17.43 -27.38
N LEU A 150 23.12 -17.34 -26.99
CA LEU A 150 23.63 -16.19 -26.28
C LEU A 150 23.62 -14.95 -27.18
N GLU A 151 24.15 -15.12 -28.40
CA GLU A 151 24.40 -14.08 -29.40
C GLU A 151 23.12 -13.61 -30.07
N ASN A 152 22.25 -14.53 -30.46
CA ASN A 152 21.07 -14.22 -31.28
C ASN A 152 19.82 -13.89 -30.44
N GLN A 153 19.80 -14.26 -29.15
CA GLN A 153 18.60 -14.10 -28.31
C GLN A 153 18.89 -13.39 -27.00
N ILE A 154 19.78 -13.92 -26.15
CA ILE A 154 19.95 -13.43 -24.77
C ILE A 154 20.53 -12.02 -24.77
N ILE A 155 21.63 -11.78 -25.49
CA ILE A 155 22.30 -10.47 -25.55
C ILE A 155 21.38 -9.40 -26.17
N PRO A 156 20.78 -9.61 -27.37
CA PRO A 156 19.87 -8.63 -27.96
C PRO A 156 18.68 -8.30 -27.06
N SER A 157 18.06 -9.31 -26.45
CA SER A 157 16.93 -9.11 -25.54
C SER A 157 17.34 -8.29 -24.33
N PHE A 158 18.45 -8.65 -23.66
CA PHE A 158 18.92 -7.96 -22.48
C PHE A 158 19.22 -6.47 -22.79
N HIS A 159 19.94 -6.20 -23.88
CA HIS A 159 20.27 -4.83 -24.29
C HIS A 159 19.02 -4.02 -24.65
N TRP A 160 18.05 -4.63 -25.34
CA TRP A 160 16.80 -3.95 -25.65
C TRP A 160 16.02 -3.55 -24.38
N PHE A 161 15.87 -4.46 -23.41
CA PHE A 161 15.23 -4.13 -22.13
C PHE A 161 16.03 -3.09 -21.32
N LYS A 162 17.36 -3.18 -21.33
CA LYS A 162 18.25 -2.19 -20.68
C LYS A 162 18.03 -0.79 -21.25
N ASN A 163 17.94 -0.68 -22.58
CA ASN A 163 17.66 0.58 -23.27
C ASN A 163 16.25 1.07 -22.97
N LEU A 164 15.23 0.21 -23.04
CA LEU A 164 13.85 0.62 -22.75
C LEU A 164 13.65 1.09 -21.31
N LEU A 165 14.26 0.40 -20.34
CA LEU A 165 14.12 0.71 -18.91
C LEU A 165 15.08 1.81 -18.43
N GLN A 166 16.05 2.19 -19.27
CA GLN A 166 17.11 3.17 -19.01
C GLN A 166 17.83 2.93 -17.67
N SER A 167 17.91 1.66 -17.25
CA SER A 167 18.45 1.28 -15.94
C SER A 167 18.76 -0.21 -15.86
N ARG A 168 20.04 -0.52 -15.64
CA ARG A 168 20.53 -1.88 -15.37
C ARG A 168 19.81 -2.50 -14.17
N LYS A 169 19.67 -1.77 -13.06
CA LYS A 169 18.97 -2.24 -11.85
C LYS A 169 17.50 -2.57 -12.11
N ARG A 170 16.78 -1.76 -12.88
CA ARG A 170 15.38 -2.04 -13.26
C ARG A 170 15.27 -3.26 -14.17
N THR A 171 16.22 -3.41 -15.10
CA THR A 171 16.31 -4.57 -16.01
C THR A 171 16.47 -5.87 -15.23
N ILE A 172 17.45 -5.93 -14.33
CA ILE A 172 17.66 -7.09 -13.46
C ILE A 172 16.41 -7.35 -12.60
N SER A 173 15.79 -6.30 -12.05
CA SER A 173 14.55 -6.44 -11.26
C SER A 173 13.37 -6.98 -12.08
N ALA A 174 13.25 -6.59 -13.34
CA ALA A 174 12.22 -7.09 -14.25
C ALA A 174 12.44 -8.58 -14.57
N MET A 175 13.68 -8.97 -14.87
CA MET A 175 14.06 -10.36 -15.14
C MET A 175 13.79 -11.27 -13.94
N LYS A 176 14.10 -10.82 -12.72
CA LYS A 176 13.79 -11.59 -11.50
C LYS A 176 12.30 -11.85 -11.32
N ARG A 177 11.45 -10.89 -11.73
CA ARG A 177 9.98 -11.02 -11.64
C ARG A 177 9.44 -11.90 -12.76
N ASN A 178 10.00 -11.76 -13.96
CA ASN A 178 9.58 -12.47 -15.16
C ASN A 178 10.79 -12.76 -16.07
N ALA A 179 11.39 -13.93 -15.89
CA ALA A 179 12.57 -14.33 -16.64
C ALA A 179 12.25 -14.72 -18.10
N GLU A 180 10.97 -14.94 -18.44
CA GLU A 180 10.49 -15.29 -19.78
C GLU A 180 10.84 -14.26 -20.87
N PHE A 181 11.18 -13.04 -20.49
CA PHE A 181 11.61 -11.99 -21.42
C PHE A 181 12.85 -12.37 -22.24
N LEU A 182 13.70 -13.25 -21.72
CA LEU A 182 14.88 -13.75 -22.44
C LEU A 182 14.59 -15.01 -23.27
N CYS A 183 13.42 -15.62 -23.09
CA CYS A 183 13.05 -16.88 -23.71
C CYS A 183 12.42 -16.71 -25.09
N HIS A 184 11.89 -15.52 -25.37
CA HIS A 184 11.10 -15.22 -26.56
C HIS A 184 11.66 -14.00 -27.27
N ASP A 185 11.57 -14.01 -28.60
CA ASP A 185 11.90 -12.83 -29.40
C ASP A 185 10.94 -11.67 -29.04
N PHE A 186 11.52 -10.61 -28.48
CA PHE A 186 10.78 -9.42 -28.07
C PHE A 186 10.30 -8.60 -29.27
N GLN A 187 10.98 -8.66 -30.41
CA GLN A 187 10.62 -7.87 -31.59
C GLN A 187 9.29 -8.34 -32.16
N THR A 188 9.10 -9.65 -32.29
CA THR A 188 7.84 -10.23 -32.77
C THR A 188 6.74 -10.25 -31.71
N ASN A 189 7.08 -10.42 -30.42
CA ASN A 189 6.06 -10.63 -29.38
C ASN A 189 5.68 -9.37 -28.59
N LEU A 190 6.62 -8.50 -28.25
CA LEU A 190 6.41 -7.38 -27.33
C LEU A 190 6.27 -6.04 -28.02
N VAL A 191 7.10 -5.77 -29.04
CA VAL A 191 7.10 -4.48 -29.74
C VAL A 191 5.71 -4.14 -30.31
N PRO A 192 4.97 -5.05 -30.97
CA PRO A 192 3.61 -4.74 -31.47
C PRO A 192 2.66 -4.33 -30.34
N LYS A 193 2.74 -5.00 -29.17
CA LYS A 193 1.89 -4.72 -28.02
C LYS A 193 2.22 -3.40 -27.36
N ILE A 194 3.51 -3.05 -27.31
CA ILE A 194 3.96 -1.74 -26.83
C ILE A 194 3.49 -0.64 -27.78
N ASN A 195 3.57 -0.85 -29.10
CA ASN A 195 3.10 0.12 -30.08
C ASN A 195 1.59 0.34 -29.97
N ILE A 196 0.79 -0.71 -29.79
CA ILE A 196 -0.66 -0.57 -29.50
C ILE A 196 -0.91 0.35 -28.29
N LEU A 197 -0.11 0.26 -27.23
CA LEU A 197 -0.24 1.13 -26.06
C LEU A 197 0.20 2.57 -26.37
N ARG A 198 1.28 2.75 -27.14
CA ARG A 198 1.77 4.08 -27.57
C ARG A 198 0.77 4.80 -28.45
N ASP A 199 0.17 4.09 -29.41
CA ASP A 199 -0.84 4.62 -30.32
C ASP A 199 -2.10 5.11 -29.57
N LEU A 200 -2.39 4.49 -28.42
CA LEU A 200 -3.46 4.91 -27.52
C LEU A 200 -3.05 6.02 -26.54
N GLY A 201 -1.82 6.53 -26.64
CA GLY A 201 -1.30 7.62 -25.81
C GLY A 201 -0.95 7.20 -24.38
N VAL A 202 -0.64 5.91 -24.15
CA VAL A 202 -0.16 5.45 -22.84
C VAL A 202 1.26 5.98 -22.59
N PRO A 203 1.51 6.66 -21.45
CA PRO A 203 2.84 7.16 -21.12
C PRO A 203 3.89 6.05 -21.01
N GLU A 204 5.11 6.32 -21.46
CA GLU A 204 6.24 5.38 -21.36
C GLU A 204 6.47 4.90 -19.92
N SER A 205 6.29 5.77 -18.92
CA SER A 205 6.40 5.40 -17.51
C SER A 205 5.38 4.33 -17.09
N ASN A 206 4.17 4.33 -17.68
CA ASN A 206 3.15 3.31 -17.44
C ASN A 206 3.47 2.00 -18.16
N ILE A 207 3.99 2.06 -19.38
CA ILE A 207 4.44 0.90 -20.15
C ILE A 207 5.60 0.20 -19.41
N VAL A 208 6.55 0.97 -18.89
CA VAL A 208 7.65 0.45 -18.05
C VAL A 208 7.11 -0.29 -16.81
N VAL A 209 6.08 0.25 -16.14
CA VAL A 209 5.44 -0.42 -15.00
C VAL A 209 4.74 -1.72 -15.43
N LEU A 210 4.08 -1.75 -16.58
CA LEU A 210 3.50 -2.97 -17.15
C LEU A 210 4.58 -4.04 -17.36
N LEU A 211 5.72 -3.68 -17.94
CA LEU A 211 6.83 -4.58 -18.21
C LEU A 211 7.48 -5.12 -16.92
N ILE A 212 7.67 -4.27 -15.90
CA ILE A 212 8.34 -4.71 -14.66
C ILE A 212 7.41 -5.56 -13.77
N TYR A 213 6.16 -5.14 -13.61
CA TYR A 213 5.27 -5.69 -12.57
C TYR A 213 4.12 -6.55 -13.09
N HIS A 214 3.74 -6.37 -14.35
CA HIS A 214 2.56 -6.99 -14.96
C HIS A 214 2.87 -7.70 -16.28
N ALA A 215 4.13 -8.09 -16.47
CA ALA A 215 4.66 -8.66 -17.71
C ALA A 215 3.84 -9.82 -18.27
N LYS A 216 3.26 -10.63 -17.39
CA LYS A 216 2.39 -11.75 -17.78
C LYS A 216 1.21 -11.31 -18.64
N ALA A 217 0.76 -10.06 -18.56
CA ALA A 217 -0.27 -9.51 -19.42
C ALA A 217 0.13 -9.49 -20.90
N LEU A 218 1.43 -9.38 -21.19
CA LEU A 218 1.99 -9.29 -22.54
C LEU A 218 2.22 -10.66 -23.18
N TRP A 219 2.23 -11.74 -22.38
CA TRP A 219 2.34 -13.12 -22.86
C TRP A 219 0.97 -13.66 -23.29
N THR A 220 0.49 -13.14 -24.41
CA THR A 220 -0.70 -13.54 -25.16
C THR A 220 -0.53 -13.15 -26.63
N SER A 221 -1.42 -13.58 -27.53
CA SER A 221 -1.36 -13.13 -28.92
C SER A 221 -1.57 -11.63 -29.02
N THR A 222 -1.10 -11.00 -30.09
CA THR A 222 -1.20 -9.54 -30.27
C THR A 222 -2.66 -9.11 -30.43
N GLU A 223 -3.45 -9.94 -31.08
CA GLU A 223 -4.89 -9.83 -31.35
C GLU A 223 -5.65 -9.88 -30.04
N ARG A 224 -5.40 -10.91 -29.22
CA ARG A 224 -6.05 -11.01 -27.91
C ARG A 224 -5.65 -9.86 -26.99
N PHE A 225 -4.40 -9.41 -27.05
CA PHE A 225 -3.96 -8.24 -26.30
C PHE A 225 -4.71 -6.98 -26.75
N LYS A 226 -4.85 -6.77 -28.07
CA LYS A 226 -5.60 -5.66 -28.66
C LYS A 226 -7.05 -5.66 -28.19
N ASP A 227 -7.71 -6.82 -28.18
CA ASP A 227 -9.08 -6.97 -27.67
C ASP A 227 -9.18 -6.55 -26.21
N ILE A 228 -8.27 -7.01 -25.34
CA ILE A 228 -8.28 -6.64 -23.91
C ILE A 228 -8.11 -5.12 -23.74
N VAL A 229 -7.19 -4.53 -24.49
CA VAL A 229 -6.92 -3.09 -24.43
C VAL A 229 -8.13 -2.29 -24.89
N HIS A 230 -8.82 -2.76 -25.94
CA HIS A 230 -10.07 -2.17 -26.42
C HIS A 230 -11.20 -2.30 -25.37
N GLU A 231 -11.43 -3.51 -24.87
CA GLU A 231 -12.43 -3.80 -23.81
C GLU A 231 -12.24 -2.85 -22.61
N VAL A 232 -10.99 -2.67 -22.15
CA VAL A 232 -10.69 -1.79 -21.01
C VAL A 232 -10.89 -0.31 -21.36
N LYS A 233 -10.59 0.12 -22.59
CA LYS A 233 -10.84 1.49 -23.05
C LYS A 233 -12.34 1.79 -23.11
N GLU A 234 -13.15 0.85 -23.62
CA GLU A 234 -14.62 0.97 -23.67
C GLU A 234 -15.26 1.02 -22.29
N MET A 235 -14.64 0.40 -21.28
CA MET A 235 -15.05 0.54 -19.87
C MET A 235 -14.75 1.93 -19.28
N GLY A 236 -14.28 2.89 -20.09
CA GLY A 236 -14.07 4.29 -19.68
C GLY A 236 -12.72 4.56 -19.01
N PHE A 237 -11.77 3.63 -19.06
CA PHE A 237 -10.45 3.89 -18.49
C PHE A 237 -9.62 4.80 -19.39
N ASN A 238 -9.09 5.88 -18.80
CA ASN A 238 -8.19 6.79 -19.49
C ASN A 238 -6.79 6.16 -19.69
N PRO A 239 -6.31 5.96 -20.94
CA PRO A 239 -5.00 5.37 -21.24
C PRO A 239 -3.80 6.07 -20.59
N ARG A 240 -3.93 7.35 -20.25
CA ARG A 240 -2.86 8.14 -19.60
C ARG A 240 -2.68 7.81 -18.12
N ARG A 241 -3.65 7.15 -17.48
CA ARG A 241 -3.62 6.86 -16.03
C ARG A 241 -3.13 5.43 -15.77
N MET A 242 -2.36 5.24 -14.70
CA MET A 242 -1.87 3.91 -14.27
C MET A 242 -3.00 2.88 -14.05
N LYS A 243 -4.21 3.34 -13.73
CA LYS A 243 -5.38 2.47 -13.57
C LYS A 243 -5.71 1.68 -14.86
N PHE A 244 -5.44 2.25 -16.04
CA PHE A 244 -5.59 1.57 -17.33
C PHE A 244 -4.71 0.31 -17.41
N ILE A 245 -3.43 0.43 -17.05
CA ILE A 245 -2.50 -0.70 -17.01
C ILE A 245 -2.95 -1.78 -16.01
N ARG A 246 -3.43 -1.37 -14.83
CA ARG A 246 -3.94 -2.31 -13.82
C ARG A 246 -5.18 -3.05 -14.31
N ALA A 247 -6.09 -2.35 -15.01
CA ALA A 247 -7.29 -2.95 -15.58
C ALA A 247 -6.95 -3.95 -16.69
N ILE A 248 -6.03 -3.62 -17.61
CA ILE A 248 -5.51 -4.56 -18.63
C ILE A 248 -4.98 -5.82 -17.97
N HIS A 249 -4.12 -5.66 -16.95
CA HIS A 249 -3.56 -6.80 -16.23
C HIS A 249 -4.63 -7.67 -15.56
N THR A 250 -5.57 -7.05 -14.83
CA THR A 250 -6.66 -7.79 -14.19
C THR A 250 -7.50 -8.51 -15.23
N ARG A 251 -7.95 -7.83 -16.28
CA ARG A 251 -8.80 -8.42 -17.30
C ARG A 251 -8.12 -9.60 -18.01
N LYS A 252 -6.82 -9.49 -18.28
CA LYS A 252 -6.00 -10.56 -18.87
C LYS A 252 -5.91 -11.79 -17.97
N SER A 253 -5.81 -11.58 -16.65
CA SER A 253 -5.59 -12.65 -15.66
C SER A 253 -6.71 -13.69 -15.56
N MET A 254 -7.85 -13.48 -16.24
CA MET A 254 -8.98 -14.40 -16.21
C MET A 254 -9.71 -14.52 -17.56
N SER A 255 -10.38 -15.64 -17.76
CA SER A 255 -11.21 -15.87 -18.94
C SER A 255 -12.46 -14.98 -18.94
N LYS A 256 -13.12 -14.83 -20.09
CA LYS A 256 -14.41 -14.13 -20.20
C LYS A 256 -15.48 -14.79 -19.31
N SER A 257 -15.56 -16.12 -19.31
CA SER A 257 -16.47 -16.89 -18.45
C SER A 257 -16.21 -16.67 -16.96
N THR A 258 -14.95 -16.59 -16.54
CA THR A 258 -14.59 -16.29 -15.14
C THR A 258 -15.00 -14.88 -14.74
N TRP A 259 -14.84 -13.91 -15.65
CA TRP A 259 -15.28 -12.53 -15.44
C TRP A 259 -16.80 -12.46 -15.27
N GLU A 260 -17.56 -13.07 -16.18
CA GLU A 260 -19.03 -13.12 -16.13
C GLU A 260 -19.53 -13.77 -14.83
N LYS A 261 -18.95 -14.89 -14.42
CA LYS A 261 -19.30 -15.54 -13.13
C LYS A 261 -19.05 -14.65 -11.92
N LYS A 262 -18.05 -13.76 -11.95
CA LYS A 262 -17.78 -12.80 -10.88
C LYS A 262 -18.74 -11.61 -10.92
N VAL A 263 -19.10 -11.15 -12.12
CA VAL A 263 -20.16 -10.15 -12.31
C VAL A 263 -21.48 -10.66 -11.74
N GLU A 264 -21.90 -11.88 -12.09
CA GLU A 264 -23.13 -12.49 -11.56
C GLU A 264 -23.05 -12.71 -10.04
N LEU A 265 -21.87 -12.99 -9.49
CA LEU A 265 -21.67 -13.07 -8.04
C LEU A 265 -21.91 -11.71 -7.36
N TYR A 266 -21.37 -10.62 -7.91
CA TYR A 266 -21.62 -9.28 -7.36
C TYR A 266 -23.09 -8.87 -7.48
N LYS A 267 -23.74 -9.21 -8.60
CA LYS A 267 -25.20 -9.01 -8.76
C LYS A 267 -26.00 -9.78 -7.71
N LYS A 268 -25.63 -11.02 -7.41
CA LYS A 268 -26.25 -11.82 -6.34
C LYS A 268 -26.11 -11.15 -4.96
N TRP A 269 -25.03 -10.41 -4.74
CA TRP A 269 -24.83 -9.59 -3.54
C TRP A 269 -25.50 -8.21 -3.61
N GLY A 270 -26.25 -7.93 -4.66
CA GLY A 270 -27.07 -6.72 -4.80
C GLY A 270 -26.41 -5.56 -5.57
N TRP A 271 -25.23 -5.75 -6.17
CA TRP A 271 -24.64 -4.69 -7.01
C TRP A 271 -25.30 -4.63 -8.38
N SER A 272 -25.63 -3.43 -8.83
CA SER A 272 -25.99 -3.14 -10.21
C SER A 272 -24.78 -3.26 -11.15
N MET A 273 -25.03 -3.37 -12.46
CA MET A 273 -23.95 -3.35 -13.44
C MET A 273 -23.14 -2.05 -13.40
N ASP A 274 -23.79 -0.91 -13.18
CA ASP A 274 -23.12 0.38 -13.11
C ASP A 274 -22.21 0.47 -11.88
N GLU A 275 -22.66 -0.03 -10.73
CA GLU A 275 -21.82 -0.12 -9.53
C GLU A 275 -20.62 -1.04 -9.74
N ILE A 276 -20.79 -2.17 -10.43
CA ILE A 276 -19.67 -3.07 -10.76
C ILE A 276 -18.64 -2.35 -11.64
N VAL A 277 -19.09 -1.62 -12.67
CA VAL A 277 -18.21 -0.87 -13.57
C VAL A 277 -17.48 0.25 -12.80
N VAL A 278 -18.19 1.01 -11.98
CA VAL A 278 -17.61 2.06 -11.12
C VAL A 278 -16.61 1.46 -10.13
N ALA A 279 -16.95 0.34 -9.50
CA ALA A 279 -16.08 -0.37 -8.56
C ALA A 279 -14.79 -0.85 -9.26
N PHE A 280 -14.91 -1.46 -10.43
CA PHE A 280 -13.77 -1.88 -11.24
C PHE A 280 -12.91 -0.68 -11.66
N GLY A 281 -13.53 0.44 -12.06
CA GLY A 281 -12.86 1.71 -12.38
C GLY A 281 -12.09 2.31 -11.20
N LYS A 282 -12.63 2.20 -9.98
CA LYS A 282 -11.98 2.64 -8.75
C LYS A 282 -10.79 1.75 -8.39
N ASN A 283 -10.98 0.43 -8.39
CA ASN A 283 -9.93 -0.54 -8.06
C ASN A 283 -10.14 -1.87 -8.82
N PRO A 284 -9.42 -2.10 -9.94
CA PRO A 284 -9.54 -3.34 -10.71
C PRO A 284 -9.28 -4.62 -9.92
N TRP A 285 -8.54 -4.53 -8.81
CA TRP A 285 -8.22 -5.68 -7.96
C TRP A 285 -9.44 -6.37 -7.33
N CYS A 286 -10.59 -5.71 -7.21
CA CYS A 286 -11.81 -6.37 -6.71
C CYS A 286 -12.19 -7.59 -7.57
N MET A 287 -11.99 -7.49 -8.88
CA MET A 287 -12.25 -8.60 -9.80
C MET A 287 -11.16 -9.68 -9.76
N SER A 288 -9.97 -9.40 -9.24
CA SER A 288 -8.88 -10.39 -9.15
C SER A 288 -9.05 -11.37 -8.00
N ALA A 289 -9.85 -11.05 -6.96
CA ALA A 289 -10.11 -11.93 -5.83
C ALA A 289 -10.83 -13.23 -6.24
N SER A 290 -10.66 -14.31 -5.46
CA SER A 290 -11.41 -15.55 -5.68
C SER A 290 -12.89 -15.35 -5.32
N LYS A 291 -13.77 -16.21 -5.86
CA LYS A 291 -15.20 -16.16 -5.52
C LYS A 291 -15.42 -16.35 -4.02
N ASP A 292 -14.72 -17.31 -3.41
CA ASP A 292 -14.86 -17.59 -1.97
C ASP A 292 -14.41 -16.41 -1.12
N LYS A 293 -13.34 -15.72 -1.54
CA LYS A 293 -12.88 -14.50 -0.88
C LYS A 293 -13.91 -13.38 -0.97
N ILE A 294 -14.50 -13.18 -2.15
CA ILE A 294 -15.57 -12.19 -2.36
C ILE A 294 -16.76 -12.54 -1.47
N THR A 295 -17.27 -13.77 -1.56
CA THR A 295 -18.40 -14.26 -0.75
C THR A 295 -18.14 -14.08 0.74
N GLY A 296 -17.01 -14.53 1.27
CA GLY A 296 -16.72 -14.41 2.71
C GLY A 296 -16.61 -12.97 3.20
N VAL A 297 -16.06 -12.05 2.39
CA VAL A 297 -16.02 -10.63 2.76
C VAL A 297 -17.40 -9.99 2.67
N MET A 298 -18.16 -10.27 1.61
CA MET A 298 -19.51 -9.71 1.44
C MET A 298 -20.47 -10.22 2.51
N ASP A 299 -20.44 -11.52 2.81
CA ASP A 299 -21.25 -12.16 3.85
C ASP A 299 -21.00 -11.52 5.21
N TYR A 300 -19.74 -11.42 5.63
CA TYR A 300 -19.40 -10.80 6.90
C TYR A 300 -19.83 -9.32 6.96
N LEU A 301 -19.53 -8.54 5.92
CA LEU A 301 -19.83 -7.09 5.95
C LEU A 301 -21.33 -6.80 5.88
N ILE A 302 -22.09 -7.54 5.07
CA ILE A 302 -23.51 -7.28 4.84
C ILE A 302 -24.35 -7.97 5.91
N ASN A 303 -24.13 -9.26 6.16
CA ASN A 303 -24.98 -10.05 7.04
C ASN A 303 -24.57 -9.92 8.51
N ASP A 304 -23.27 -9.98 8.83
CA ASP A 304 -22.82 -9.94 10.23
C ASP A 304 -22.68 -8.51 10.76
N VAL A 305 -22.08 -7.62 9.96
CA VAL A 305 -21.87 -6.21 10.36
C VAL A 305 -23.09 -5.34 10.03
N GLY A 306 -23.88 -5.70 9.02
CA GLY A 306 -25.08 -4.96 8.63
C GLY A 306 -24.82 -3.72 7.78
N LEU A 307 -23.75 -3.73 6.96
CA LEU A 307 -23.46 -2.68 5.98
C LEU A 307 -24.37 -2.81 4.75
N GLU A 308 -24.73 -1.67 4.17
CA GLU A 308 -25.38 -1.63 2.86
C GLU A 308 -24.43 -2.08 1.75
N THR A 309 -24.94 -2.86 0.80
CA THR A 309 -24.14 -3.42 -0.30
C THR A 309 -23.50 -2.34 -1.19
N SER A 310 -24.21 -1.23 -1.40
CA SER A 310 -23.76 -0.07 -2.17
C SER A 310 -22.54 0.62 -1.54
N VAL A 311 -22.47 0.68 -0.20
CA VAL A 311 -21.32 1.23 0.56
C VAL A 311 -20.06 0.40 0.29
N VAL A 312 -20.19 -0.93 0.19
CA VAL A 312 -19.07 -1.81 -0.17
C VAL A 312 -18.65 -1.57 -1.62
N ALA A 313 -19.61 -1.37 -2.54
CA ALA A 313 -19.34 -1.06 -3.95
C ALA A 313 -18.56 0.26 -4.12
N GLN A 314 -18.80 1.24 -3.27
CA GLN A 314 -18.09 2.53 -3.30
C GLN A 314 -16.62 2.42 -2.89
N SER A 315 -16.25 1.39 -2.12
CA SER A 315 -14.88 1.13 -1.65
C SER A 315 -14.42 -0.31 -1.99
N PRO A 316 -14.25 -0.63 -3.28
CA PRO A 316 -13.98 -1.99 -3.78
C PRO A 316 -12.60 -2.53 -3.37
N ILE A 317 -11.73 -1.67 -2.83
CA ILE A 317 -10.45 -2.08 -2.25
C ILE A 317 -10.63 -2.98 -1.02
N ILE A 318 -11.76 -2.91 -0.32
CA ILE A 318 -12.01 -3.72 0.88
C ILE A 318 -11.93 -5.23 0.58
N ILE A 319 -12.41 -5.64 -0.60
CA ILE A 319 -12.33 -7.05 -1.07
C ILE A 319 -10.89 -7.57 -1.12
N SER A 320 -9.91 -6.68 -1.31
CA SER A 320 -8.48 -7.04 -1.37
C SER A 320 -7.83 -7.21 0.00
N TYR A 321 -8.48 -6.78 1.09
CA TYR A 321 -7.94 -6.91 2.44
C TYR A 321 -8.19 -8.30 3.04
N SER A 322 -7.34 -8.70 3.97
CA SER A 322 -7.54 -9.93 4.74
C SER A 322 -8.82 -9.82 5.56
N LEU A 323 -9.65 -10.87 5.51
CA LEU A 323 -10.90 -10.91 6.27
C LEU A 323 -10.55 -10.99 7.76
N GLU A 324 -9.77 -12.01 8.10
CA GLU A 324 -9.28 -12.32 9.45
C GLU A 324 -8.34 -11.25 10.01
N LYS A 325 -7.34 -10.81 9.24
CA LYS A 325 -6.24 -9.98 9.78
C LYS A 325 -6.51 -8.48 9.74
N ARG A 326 -7.63 -8.05 9.15
CA ARG A 326 -7.91 -6.62 8.97
C ARG A 326 -9.38 -6.28 9.05
N ILE A 327 -10.23 -6.97 8.30
CA ILE A 327 -11.64 -6.57 8.23
C ILE A 327 -12.33 -6.85 9.57
N VAL A 328 -12.25 -8.09 10.06
CA VAL A 328 -12.91 -8.52 11.29
C VAL A 328 -12.44 -7.74 12.53
N PRO A 329 -11.13 -7.69 12.86
CA PRO A 329 -10.64 -6.93 14.01
C PRO A 329 -11.09 -5.46 14.02
N ARG A 330 -11.09 -4.81 12.85
CA ARG A 330 -11.47 -3.39 12.73
C ARG A 330 -12.98 -3.19 12.77
N CYS A 331 -13.76 -4.13 12.24
CA CYS A 331 -15.21 -4.15 12.41
C CYS A 331 -15.60 -4.30 13.87
N SER A 332 -14.90 -5.14 14.64
CA SER A 332 -15.19 -5.34 16.05
C SER A 332 -14.92 -4.08 16.88
N VAL A 333 -13.79 -3.40 16.64
CA VAL A 333 -13.53 -2.07 17.23
C VAL A 333 -14.64 -1.10 16.85
N TYR A 334 -15.01 -1.05 15.57
CA TYR A 334 -16.08 -0.17 15.09
C TYR A 334 -17.43 -0.49 15.73
N GLN A 335 -17.79 -1.75 15.93
CA GLN A 335 -19.03 -2.14 16.60
C GLN A 335 -19.09 -1.67 18.06
N VAL A 336 -17.95 -1.69 18.78
CA VAL A 336 -17.87 -1.10 20.13
C VAL A 336 -18.02 0.41 20.09
N LEU A 337 -17.38 1.09 19.13
CA LEU A 337 -17.54 2.53 18.95
C LEU A 337 -19.00 2.91 18.66
N VAL A 338 -19.70 2.11 17.84
CA VAL A 338 -21.14 2.31 17.56
C VAL A 338 -21.98 2.05 18.81
N SER A 339 -21.70 0.98 19.57
CA SER A 339 -22.48 0.62 20.76
C SER A 339 -22.34 1.65 21.90
N LYS A 340 -21.18 2.30 21.99
CA LYS A 340 -20.93 3.44 22.90
C LYS A 340 -21.43 4.77 22.36
N GLY A 341 -22.00 4.82 21.15
CA GLY A 341 -22.50 6.04 20.53
C GLY A 341 -21.41 7.02 20.07
N LEU A 342 -20.14 6.60 20.02
CA LEU A 342 -18.99 7.43 19.65
C LEU A 342 -18.87 7.63 18.15
N VAL A 343 -19.43 6.71 17.35
CA VAL A 343 -19.51 6.84 15.90
C VAL A 343 -20.91 6.50 15.40
N ARG A 344 -21.34 7.21 14.35
CA ARG A 344 -22.58 6.89 13.64
C ARG A 344 -22.39 5.61 12.84
N LYS A 345 -23.50 4.88 12.66
CA LYS A 345 -23.54 3.71 11.79
C LYS A 345 -23.11 4.14 10.36
N ASP A 346 -22.19 3.37 9.80
CA ASP A 346 -21.69 3.29 8.43
C ASP A 346 -20.75 4.41 7.96
N PHE A 347 -20.81 5.61 8.54
CA PHE A 347 -20.10 6.81 8.04
C PHE A 347 -18.54 6.75 8.06
N ARG A 348 -17.91 5.85 8.84
CA ARG A 348 -16.42 5.82 8.99
C ARG A 348 -15.75 4.47 8.80
N LEU A 349 -16.51 3.38 8.68
CA LEU A 349 -15.95 2.03 8.66
C LEU A 349 -15.07 1.78 7.42
N THR A 350 -15.52 2.22 6.24
CA THR A 350 -14.76 2.08 4.98
C THR A 350 -13.40 2.79 5.04
N THR A 351 -13.33 3.93 5.73
CA THR A 351 -12.09 4.69 5.92
C THR A 351 -11.14 3.97 6.88
N MET A 352 -11.67 3.34 7.94
CA MET A 352 -10.87 2.58 8.91
C MET A 352 -10.14 1.40 8.25
N PHE A 353 -10.71 0.74 7.24
CA PHE A 353 -10.01 -0.33 6.51
C PHE A 353 -8.84 0.17 5.65
N ASN A 354 -8.94 1.39 5.15
CA ASN A 354 -7.91 1.99 4.28
C ASN A 354 -6.68 2.45 5.06
N TYR A 355 -6.78 2.62 6.37
CA TYR A 355 -5.63 3.00 7.18
C TYR A 355 -4.55 1.91 7.19
N PRO A 356 -3.28 2.27 6.91
CA PRO A 356 -2.15 1.46 7.34
C PRO A 356 -2.22 1.24 8.86
N GLU A 357 -1.68 0.13 9.34
CA GLU A 357 -1.80 -0.32 10.74
C GLU A 357 -1.48 0.78 11.75
N ASN A 358 -0.33 1.42 11.56
CA ASN A 358 0.15 2.51 12.40
C ASN A 358 -0.75 3.77 12.42
N LYS A 359 -1.55 3.99 11.38
CA LYS A 359 -2.53 5.09 11.32
C LYS A 359 -3.86 4.68 11.95
N PHE A 360 -4.23 3.41 11.84
CA PHE A 360 -5.42 2.87 12.47
C PHE A 360 -5.31 2.95 14.00
N VAL A 361 -4.21 2.43 14.56
CA VAL A 361 -3.91 2.50 15.99
C VAL A 361 -3.88 3.95 16.49
N ARG A 362 -3.10 4.81 15.83
CA ARG A 362 -3.06 6.25 16.17
C ARG A 362 -4.40 6.95 16.06
N HIS A 363 -5.24 6.55 15.12
CA HIS A 363 -6.58 7.11 15.01
C HIS A 363 -7.43 6.74 16.23
N ILE A 364 -7.32 5.50 16.72
CA ILE A 364 -7.99 5.07 17.95
C ILE A 364 -7.47 5.87 19.15
N GLU A 365 -6.15 5.90 19.33
CA GLU A 365 -5.49 6.62 20.44
C GLU A 365 -5.88 8.11 20.48
N ASN A 366 -5.85 8.78 19.32
CA ASN A 366 -6.09 10.22 19.28
C ASN A 366 -7.57 10.60 19.27
N SER A 367 -8.46 9.75 18.75
CA SER A 367 -9.88 10.10 18.56
C SER A 367 -10.78 9.56 19.66
N TYR A 368 -10.33 8.52 20.38
CA TYR A 368 -11.07 7.84 21.45
C TYR A 368 -10.13 7.61 22.63
N GLU A 369 -9.43 8.66 23.09
CA GLU A 369 -8.35 8.59 24.09
C GLU A 369 -8.78 7.85 25.37
N LYS A 370 -10.03 8.03 25.80
CA LYS A 370 -10.59 7.37 27.00
C LYS A 370 -10.80 5.86 26.80
N GLU A 371 -11.32 5.47 25.64
CA GLU A 371 -11.63 4.07 25.30
C GLU A 371 -10.47 3.34 24.63
N ALA A 372 -9.41 4.04 24.22
CA ALA A 372 -8.31 3.51 23.44
C ALA A 372 -7.64 2.28 24.09
N PRO A 373 -7.37 2.23 25.41
CA PRO A 373 -6.80 1.03 26.04
C PRO A 373 -7.68 -0.21 25.84
N GLU A 374 -9.00 -0.08 26.01
CA GLU A 374 -9.97 -1.18 25.84
C GLU A 374 -10.11 -1.58 24.37
N LEU A 375 -10.22 -0.60 23.47
CA LEU A 375 -10.38 -0.85 22.03
C LEU A 375 -9.14 -1.51 21.40
N LEU A 376 -7.94 -1.09 21.81
CA LEU A 376 -6.69 -1.68 21.33
C LEU A 376 -6.45 -3.07 21.91
N LYS A 377 -6.84 -3.30 23.17
CA LYS A 377 -6.83 -4.64 23.76
C LYS A 377 -7.75 -5.59 23.01
N LEU A 378 -9.01 -5.18 22.78
CA LEU A 378 -9.96 -5.96 21.98
C LEU A 378 -9.43 -6.25 20.57
N TYR A 379 -8.85 -5.24 19.92
CA TYR A 379 -8.27 -5.39 18.59
C TYR A 379 -7.18 -6.46 18.56
N GLN A 380 -6.27 -6.43 19.54
CA GLN A 380 -5.18 -7.40 19.67
C GLN A 380 -5.69 -8.81 19.98
N GLU A 381 -6.63 -8.96 20.90
CA GLU A 381 -7.24 -10.24 21.25
C GLU A 381 -7.89 -10.90 20.03
N ILE A 382 -8.64 -10.13 19.23
CA ILE A 382 -9.27 -10.66 18.01
C ILE A 382 -8.22 -11.01 16.95
N LEU A 383 -7.17 -10.22 16.81
CA LEU A 383 -6.07 -10.55 15.90
C LEU A 383 -5.37 -11.85 16.31
N ASP A 384 -5.10 -12.04 17.59
CA ASP A 384 -4.43 -13.23 18.12
C ASP A 384 -5.32 -14.47 17.92
N LEU A 385 -6.62 -14.36 18.20
CA LEU A 385 -7.61 -15.41 17.91
C LEU A 385 -7.68 -15.75 16.41
N CYS A 386 -7.65 -14.75 15.54
CA CYS A 386 -7.63 -14.95 14.09
C CYS A 386 -6.31 -15.57 13.59
N ASN A 387 -5.21 -15.44 14.35
CA ASN A 387 -3.92 -16.04 14.02
C ASN A 387 -3.79 -17.47 14.58
N SER A 388 -4.50 -17.82 15.67
CA SER A 388 -4.50 -19.14 16.29
C SER A 388 -5.49 -20.10 15.61
N ALA A 389 -5.23 -20.45 14.35
CA ALA A 389 -5.70 -21.65 13.61
C ALA A 389 -7.11 -22.26 13.87
N MET A 390 -8.11 -21.52 14.36
CA MET A 390 -9.50 -22.01 14.46
C MET A 390 -10.32 -21.58 13.25
N SER A 391 -11.15 -22.49 12.74
CA SER A 391 -11.97 -22.24 11.56
C SER A 391 -13.04 -21.18 11.85
N PHE A 392 -13.17 -20.21 10.95
CA PHE A 392 -14.05 -19.05 11.06
C PHE A 392 -15.55 -19.39 11.15
N ALA A 393 -15.94 -20.62 10.80
CA ALA A 393 -17.33 -21.04 10.77
C ALA A 393 -17.96 -21.16 12.17
N GLU A 394 -17.17 -21.37 13.22
CA GLU A 394 -17.68 -21.56 14.58
C GLU A 394 -17.74 -20.25 15.38
N LEU A 395 -16.72 -19.38 15.23
CA LEU A 395 -16.57 -18.18 16.07
C LEU A 395 -17.57 -17.05 15.75
N GLY A 396 -17.89 -16.84 14.47
CA GLY A 396 -18.84 -15.78 14.06
C GLY A 396 -20.27 -16.05 14.53
N ARG A 397 -20.68 -17.32 14.56
CA ARG A 397 -22.02 -17.72 15.00
C ARG A 397 -22.19 -17.64 16.51
N GLU A 398 -21.19 -17.99 17.31
CA GLU A 398 -21.31 -17.96 18.76
C GLU A 398 -21.27 -16.54 19.34
N LEU A 399 -20.37 -15.67 18.86
CA LEU A 399 -20.32 -14.27 19.28
C LEU A 399 -21.60 -13.52 18.89
N PHE A 400 -22.17 -13.81 17.72
CA PHE A 400 -23.44 -13.25 17.28
C PHE A 400 -24.63 -13.82 18.06
N GLN A 401 -24.71 -15.13 18.33
CA GLN A 401 -25.78 -15.72 19.15
C GLN A 401 -25.75 -15.21 20.60
N ALA A 402 -24.57 -14.98 21.17
CA ALA A 402 -24.41 -14.36 22.49
C ALA A 402 -24.94 -12.91 22.50
N LEU A 403 -24.71 -12.14 21.43
CA LEU A 403 -25.19 -10.76 21.29
C LEU A 403 -26.68 -10.67 20.90
N VAL A 404 -27.21 -11.63 20.15
CA VAL A 404 -28.64 -11.67 19.75
C VAL A 404 -29.54 -12.18 20.88
N ARG A 405 -29.06 -13.10 21.74
CA ARG A 405 -29.78 -13.51 22.97
C ARG A 405 -30.04 -12.31 23.91
N ARG A 406 -29.15 -11.30 23.93
CA ARG A 406 -29.36 -10.02 24.65
C ARG A 406 -30.51 -9.15 24.10
N ARG A 407 -30.87 -9.26 22.81
CA ARG A 407 -31.94 -8.47 22.19
C ARG A 407 -33.34 -9.08 22.37
N ARG A 408 -33.47 -10.41 22.37
CA ARG A 408 -34.75 -11.09 22.65
C ARG A 408 -35.16 -11.03 24.12
N PHE A 409 -34.19 -11.01 25.05
CA PHE A 409 -34.48 -10.87 26.49
C PHE A 409 -34.96 -9.46 26.86
N ARG A 410 -34.36 -8.41 26.28
CA ARG A 410 -34.80 -7.01 26.48
C ARG A 410 -36.20 -6.71 25.94
N ARG A 411 -36.63 -7.37 24.85
CA ARG A 411 -38.00 -7.22 24.31
C ARG A 411 -39.05 -7.97 25.15
N ARG A 412 -38.69 -9.10 25.78
CA ARG A 412 -39.59 -9.82 26.71
C ARG A 412 -39.74 -9.09 28.06
N LEU A 413 -38.70 -8.40 28.53
CA LEU A 413 -38.79 -7.60 29.77
C LEU A 413 -39.70 -6.37 29.63
N HIS A 414 -39.83 -5.79 28.43
CA HIS A 414 -40.67 -4.61 28.24
C HIS A 414 -42.18 -4.92 28.16
N GLN A 415 -42.56 -6.21 28.03
CA GLN A 415 -43.94 -6.67 28.01
C GLN A 415 -44.40 -7.34 29.32
N GLY A 416 -43.53 -7.48 30.32
CA GLY A 416 -43.85 -8.10 31.62
C GLY A 416 -43.80 -7.07 32.76
N LEU A 417 -44.96 -6.72 33.28
CA LEU A 417 -45.23 -5.78 34.36
C LEU A 417 -44.47 -6.02 35.68
N CYS A 418 -44.27 -4.92 36.42
CA CYS A 418 -44.43 -4.77 37.87
C CYS A 418 -44.05 -5.94 38.79
N ARG A 419 -42.93 -5.82 39.51
CA ARG A 419 -42.84 -5.87 41.00
C ARG A 419 -41.38 -6.00 41.48
N ARG A 420 -41.10 -5.25 42.55
CA ARG A 420 -40.05 -5.43 43.59
C ARG A 420 -38.57 -5.26 43.20
N ARG A 421 -38.10 -4.08 43.61
CA ARG A 421 -36.85 -3.75 44.34
C ARG A 421 -36.12 -4.96 44.98
N VAL A 422 -35.26 -5.61 44.22
CA VAL A 422 -33.95 -6.23 44.58
C VAL A 422 -33.15 -6.21 43.26
N LEU A 423 -31.81 -6.32 43.26
CA LEU A 423 -30.89 -6.31 42.09
C LEU A 423 -30.12 -4.99 41.85
N GLY A 424 -29.84 -4.24 42.92
CA GLY A 424 -28.71 -3.30 42.95
C GLY A 424 -27.35 -3.98 43.20
N GLN A 425 -27.34 -5.24 43.66
CA GLN A 425 -26.12 -5.95 44.11
C GLN A 425 -25.60 -7.01 43.12
N GLU A 426 -26.39 -7.44 42.13
CA GLU A 426 -25.94 -8.44 41.12
C GLU A 426 -25.26 -7.80 39.90
N PHE A 427 -25.36 -6.47 39.74
CA PHE A 427 -24.77 -5.76 38.61
C PHE A 427 -23.26 -5.51 38.78
N GLU A 428 -22.77 -5.40 40.02
CA GLU A 428 -21.33 -5.28 40.30
C GLU A 428 -20.64 -6.66 40.29
N ASN A 429 -21.29 -7.71 40.79
CA ASN A 429 -20.72 -9.06 40.83
C ASN A 429 -20.60 -9.74 39.44
N HIS A 430 -21.28 -9.27 38.39
CA HIS A 430 -21.19 -9.85 37.05
C HIS A 430 -20.27 -9.12 36.07
N VAL A 431 -19.81 -7.92 36.41
CA VAL A 431 -18.66 -7.29 35.72
C VAL A 431 -17.36 -7.97 36.17
N GLU A 432 -17.28 -8.40 37.43
CA GLU A 432 -16.12 -9.09 37.99
C GLU A 432 -15.96 -10.55 37.49
N ILE A 433 -17.08 -11.27 37.28
CA ILE A 433 -17.06 -12.68 36.83
C ILE A 433 -16.66 -12.82 35.36
N ILE A 434 -16.84 -11.80 34.52
CA ILE A 434 -16.35 -11.80 33.12
C ILE A 434 -14.83 -11.53 33.07
N CYS A 435 -14.24 -10.90 34.10
CA CYS A 435 -12.81 -10.58 34.13
C CYS A 435 -11.91 -11.68 34.74
N LEU A 436 -12.46 -12.66 35.47
CA LEU A 436 -11.63 -13.64 36.21
C LEU A 436 -11.90 -15.12 35.89
N GLY A 437 -12.94 -15.46 35.12
CA GLY A 437 -13.31 -16.87 34.86
C GLY A 437 -12.50 -17.61 33.79
N SER A 438 -11.74 -16.92 32.94
CA SER A 438 -10.98 -17.56 31.84
C SER A 438 -9.53 -17.10 31.72
N THR A 439 -9.11 -16.15 32.55
CA THR A 439 -7.72 -15.67 32.61
C THR A 439 -6.84 -16.58 33.47
N GLY A 440 -7.37 -17.31 34.45
CA GLY A 440 -6.55 -18.18 35.32
C GLY A 440 -5.87 -19.37 34.62
N THR A 441 -6.56 -20.01 33.67
CA THR A 441 -6.03 -21.19 32.96
C THR A 441 -5.19 -20.79 31.75
N ILE A 442 -5.49 -19.63 31.14
CA ILE A 442 -4.73 -19.07 30.02
C ILE A 442 -3.47 -18.35 30.51
N LEU A 443 -3.47 -17.69 31.68
CA LEU A 443 -2.25 -17.08 32.23
C LEU A 443 -1.19 -18.13 32.59
N LYS A 444 -1.58 -19.36 32.97
CA LYS A 444 -0.62 -20.47 33.15
C LYS A 444 -0.08 -21.04 31.83
N SER A 445 -0.83 -20.98 30.73
CA SER A 445 -0.33 -21.42 29.41
C SER A 445 0.42 -20.32 28.65
N VAL A 446 0.04 -19.05 28.84
CA VAL A 446 0.69 -17.88 28.24
C VAL A 446 1.98 -17.53 28.98
N ALA A 447 2.05 -17.67 30.31
CA ALA A 447 3.31 -17.56 31.04
C ALA A 447 4.33 -18.65 30.60
N ASN A 448 3.86 -19.81 30.16
CA ASN A 448 4.71 -20.85 29.58
C ASN A 448 5.08 -20.60 28.10
N SER A 449 4.42 -19.66 27.40
CA SER A 449 4.76 -19.25 26.02
C SER A 449 5.58 -17.96 25.92
N ALA A 450 5.71 -17.21 27.03
CA ALA A 450 6.54 -16.01 27.12
C ALA A 450 8.06 -16.31 27.15
N ASN A 451 8.43 -17.59 27.14
CA ASN A 451 9.83 -18.03 27.16
C ASN A 451 10.51 -18.06 25.78
N ASP A 452 9.82 -17.64 24.71
CA ASP A 452 10.35 -17.77 23.32
C ASP A 452 10.38 -16.45 22.53
N GLN A 453 10.28 -15.28 23.19
CA GLN A 453 10.49 -13.98 22.52
C GLN A 453 11.98 -13.62 22.47
N SER A 454 12.52 -13.31 21.28
CA SER A 454 13.92 -12.91 21.13
C SER A 454 14.25 -11.69 22.01
N PHE A 455 15.40 -11.71 22.67
CA PHE A 455 15.90 -10.63 23.54
C PHE A 455 15.69 -9.21 22.95
N THR A 456 15.95 -9.04 21.65
CA THR A 456 15.74 -7.79 20.91
C THR A 456 14.33 -7.22 21.05
N VAL A 457 13.29 -8.06 20.99
CA VAL A 457 11.88 -7.62 21.04
C VAL A 457 11.55 -7.09 22.42
N SER A 458 11.91 -7.84 23.47
CA SER A 458 11.73 -7.44 24.86
C SER A 458 12.46 -6.15 25.17
N TYR A 459 13.71 -6.02 24.70
CA TYR A 459 14.52 -4.82 24.89
C TYR A 459 13.89 -3.58 24.20
N LEU A 460 13.41 -3.70 22.96
CA LEU A 460 12.78 -2.58 22.25
C LEU A 460 11.49 -2.10 22.93
N ILE A 461 10.71 -3.02 23.51
CA ILE A 461 9.48 -2.69 24.22
C ILE A 461 9.81 -2.00 25.54
N ASN A 462 10.60 -2.67 26.38
CA ASN A 462 10.82 -2.26 27.76
C ASN A 462 11.75 -1.04 27.86
N SER A 463 12.84 -1.02 27.08
CA SER A 463 13.87 0.01 27.19
C SER A 463 13.69 1.16 26.20
N CYS A 464 13.07 0.92 25.04
CA CYS A 464 12.88 1.95 24.00
C CYS A 464 11.42 2.42 23.84
N GLY A 465 10.47 1.80 24.56
CA GLY A 465 9.04 2.15 24.56
C GLY A 465 8.33 1.84 23.24
N PHE A 466 8.72 0.76 22.55
CA PHE A 466 8.06 0.32 21.33
C PHE A 466 6.74 -0.41 21.64
N PRO A 467 5.67 -0.17 20.87
CA PRO A 467 4.57 -1.13 20.80
C PRO A 467 5.06 -2.48 20.27
N LEU A 468 4.54 -3.59 20.80
CA LEU A 468 4.93 -4.97 20.47
C LEU A 468 5.03 -5.20 18.95
N GLU A 469 4.04 -4.78 18.17
CA GLU A 469 4.07 -4.94 16.71
C GLU A 469 5.24 -4.24 16.02
N LYS A 470 5.62 -3.05 16.49
CA LYS A 470 6.78 -2.32 15.94
C LYS A 470 8.08 -2.96 16.39
N ALA A 471 8.15 -3.48 17.62
CA ALA A 471 9.30 -4.22 18.12
C ALA A 471 9.49 -5.52 17.31
N LEU A 472 8.42 -6.27 17.06
CA LEU A 472 8.40 -7.46 16.20
C LEU A 472 8.69 -7.13 14.73
N SER A 473 8.23 -5.98 14.24
CA SER A 473 8.56 -5.55 12.88
C SER A 473 10.02 -5.12 12.77
N ALA A 474 10.57 -4.46 13.78
CA ALA A 474 11.97 -4.06 13.83
C ALA A 474 12.89 -5.29 13.96
N SER A 475 12.54 -6.24 14.83
CA SER A 475 13.34 -7.44 15.05
C SER A 475 13.53 -8.31 13.79
N LYS A 476 12.64 -8.18 12.78
CA LYS A 476 12.81 -8.83 11.47
C LYS A 476 14.04 -8.38 10.67
N TYR A 477 14.58 -7.20 10.97
CA TYR A 477 15.72 -6.64 10.25
C TYR A 477 16.83 -6.09 11.15
N MET A 478 16.73 -6.29 12.46
CA MET A 478 17.79 -6.04 13.44
C MET A 478 17.69 -7.06 14.57
N ASN A 479 18.81 -7.63 15.00
CA ASN A 479 18.85 -8.58 16.11
C ASN A 479 20.13 -8.35 16.93
N PHE A 480 20.01 -8.40 18.24
CA PHE A 480 21.10 -8.40 19.20
C PHE A 480 20.74 -9.26 20.41
N GLU A 481 21.72 -9.95 20.98
CA GLU A 481 21.52 -10.92 22.07
C GLU A 481 21.79 -10.30 23.45
N THR A 482 22.44 -9.13 23.49
CA THR A 482 22.84 -8.46 24.73
C THR A 482 22.51 -6.97 24.68
N PRO A 483 22.29 -6.32 25.84
CA PRO A 483 21.93 -4.90 25.89
C PRO A 483 23.16 -3.99 25.73
N ASN A 484 24.38 -4.52 25.77
CA ASN A 484 25.62 -3.73 25.80
C ASN A 484 25.74 -2.73 24.63
N LYS A 485 25.46 -3.17 23.41
CA LYS A 485 25.50 -2.31 22.21
C LYS A 485 24.39 -1.25 22.20
N PRO A 486 23.10 -1.61 22.34
CA PRO A 486 22.05 -0.60 22.35
C PRO A 486 22.17 0.35 23.56
N ASP A 487 22.55 -0.13 24.74
CA ASP A 487 22.77 0.73 25.92
C ASP A 487 23.90 1.74 25.69
N SER A 488 25.00 1.32 25.05
CA SER A 488 26.09 2.22 24.65
C SER A 488 25.61 3.33 23.72
N VAL A 489 24.74 3.01 22.75
CA VAL A 489 24.14 4.01 21.86
C VAL A 489 23.19 4.95 22.61
N LEU A 490 22.33 4.43 23.50
CA LEU A 490 21.42 5.25 24.30
C LEU A 490 22.19 6.17 25.25
N ALA A 491 23.21 5.65 25.92
CA ALA A 491 24.10 6.42 26.79
C ALA A 491 24.85 7.51 26.02
N PHE A 492 25.31 7.21 24.79
CA PHE A 492 25.93 8.21 23.93
C PHE A 492 24.99 9.41 23.68
N PHE A 493 23.74 9.17 23.31
CA PHE A 493 22.79 10.27 23.08
C PHE A 493 22.47 11.05 24.36
N ARG A 494 22.34 10.38 25.51
CA ARG A 494 22.16 11.04 26.82
C ARG A 494 23.32 11.98 27.14
N ASN A 495 24.55 11.49 26.97
CA ASN A 495 25.77 12.26 27.22
C ASN A 495 25.91 13.47 26.27
N HIS A 496 25.25 13.42 25.10
CA HIS A 496 25.20 14.52 24.14
C HIS A 496 23.92 15.39 24.27
N GLY A 497 23.20 15.28 25.39
CA GLY A 497 22.12 16.21 25.76
C GLY A 497 20.74 15.90 25.19
N PHE A 498 20.49 14.67 24.72
CA PHE A 498 19.16 14.25 24.26
C PHE A 498 18.30 13.80 25.44
N SER A 499 17.01 14.20 25.45
CA SER A 499 16.04 13.70 26.44
C SER A 499 15.58 12.27 26.12
N GLU A 500 15.09 11.52 27.11
CA GLU A 500 14.53 10.17 26.89
C GLU A 500 13.42 10.15 25.83
N THR A 501 12.59 11.21 25.76
CA THR A 501 11.55 11.33 24.74
C THR A 501 12.11 11.54 23.34
N GLN A 502 13.19 12.32 23.21
CA GLN A 502 13.89 12.53 21.94
C GLN A 502 14.61 11.26 21.48
N ILE A 503 15.27 10.56 22.39
CA ILE A 503 15.94 9.28 22.13
C ILE A 503 14.91 8.24 21.69
N SER A 504 13.80 8.08 22.43
CA SER A 504 12.73 7.14 22.06
C SER A 504 12.17 7.45 20.67
N ASN A 505 11.90 8.72 20.35
CA ASN A 505 11.40 9.11 19.04
C ASN A 505 12.42 8.87 17.91
N LEU A 506 13.70 9.14 18.16
CA LEU A 506 14.79 8.89 17.22
C LEU A 506 14.93 7.39 16.91
N VAL A 507 14.96 6.55 17.95
CA VAL A 507 15.04 5.09 17.82
C VAL A 507 13.77 4.54 17.14
N LYS A 508 12.58 5.03 17.47
CA LYS A 508 11.32 4.66 16.79
C LYS A 508 11.33 5.01 15.29
N GLY A 509 11.98 6.11 14.92
CA GLY A 509 12.11 6.55 13.53
C GLY A 509 13.21 5.81 12.76
N PHE A 510 14.27 5.37 13.44
CA PHE A 510 15.38 4.61 12.84
C PHE A 510 15.94 3.55 13.82
N PRO A 511 15.23 2.42 14.00
CA PRO A 511 15.62 1.38 14.97
C PRO A 511 17.04 0.79 14.77
N PRO A 512 17.55 0.59 13.53
CA PRO A 512 18.88 0.04 13.31
C PRO A 512 20.04 0.87 13.88
N ILE A 513 19.81 2.09 14.35
CA ILE A 513 20.84 2.89 15.05
C ILE A 513 21.41 2.18 16.28
N LEU A 514 20.60 1.33 16.93
CA LEU A 514 20.98 0.57 18.11
C LEU A 514 22.05 -0.51 17.85
N LEU A 515 22.32 -0.83 16.58
CA LEU A 515 23.34 -1.81 16.20
C LEU A 515 24.71 -1.18 15.90
N CYS A 516 24.80 0.14 15.85
CA CYS A 516 26.03 0.81 15.42
C CYS A 516 26.99 1.03 16.59
N ASP A 517 28.26 1.22 16.25
CA ASP A 517 29.27 1.76 17.17
C ASP A 517 29.10 3.29 17.19
N PRO A 518 28.66 3.89 18.31
CA PRO A 518 28.35 5.32 18.37
C PRO A 518 29.61 6.18 18.16
N GLU A 519 30.77 5.75 18.66
CA GLU A 519 32.04 6.46 18.54
C GLU A 519 32.54 6.49 17.09
N LYS A 520 32.37 5.39 16.34
CA LYS A 520 32.81 5.34 14.93
C LYS A 520 31.78 5.88 13.94
N THR A 521 30.49 5.78 14.26
CA THR A 521 29.42 6.01 13.29
C THR A 521 28.68 7.32 13.51
N ILE A 522 28.42 7.68 14.76
CA ILE A 522 27.58 8.84 15.13
C ILE A 522 28.45 10.03 15.48
N LEU A 523 29.48 9.84 16.30
CA LEU A 523 30.36 10.91 16.79
C LEU A 523 30.95 11.77 15.67
N PRO A 524 31.49 11.22 14.56
CA PRO A 524 32.04 12.07 13.49
C PRO A 524 30.99 13.00 12.87
N LYS A 525 29.71 12.59 12.85
CA LYS A 525 28.60 13.41 12.33
C LYS A 525 28.25 14.52 13.33
N PHE A 526 28.24 14.20 14.62
CA PHE A 526 28.02 15.18 15.68
C PHE A 526 29.13 16.23 15.67
N GLN A 527 30.39 15.79 15.63
CA GLN A 527 31.56 16.67 15.53
C GLN A 527 31.47 17.58 14.30
N PHE A 528 31.06 17.06 13.14
CA PHE A 528 30.83 17.90 11.97
C PHE A 528 29.76 18.97 12.20
N PHE A 529 28.60 18.61 12.74
CA PHE A 529 27.54 19.59 13.00
C PHE A 529 27.96 20.62 14.05
N THR A 530 28.67 20.19 15.09
CA THR A 530 29.22 21.09 16.12
C THR A 530 30.29 22.01 15.55
N SER A 531 31.22 21.50 14.72
CA SER A 531 32.24 22.33 14.04
C SER A 531 31.61 23.31 13.06
N GLU A 532 30.47 22.93 12.48
CA GLU A 532 29.68 23.83 11.65
C GLU A 532 28.85 24.83 12.46
N GLY A 533 28.79 24.76 13.80
CA GLY A 533 28.09 25.72 14.66
C GLY A 533 26.68 25.33 15.09
N VAL A 534 26.23 24.10 14.82
CA VAL A 534 24.94 23.59 15.29
C VAL A 534 25.03 23.22 16.76
N SER A 535 24.19 23.83 17.60
CA SER A 535 24.13 23.50 19.04
C SER A 535 23.66 22.05 19.27
N SER A 536 24.02 21.45 20.40
CA SER A 536 23.53 20.12 20.80
C SER A 536 22.00 20.06 20.84
N THR A 537 21.36 21.13 21.32
CA THR A 537 19.90 21.23 21.40
C THR A 537 19.22 21.28 20.03
N ASP A 538 19.82 21.97 19.06
CA ASP A 538 19.30 22.03 17.69
C ASP A 538 19.56 20.73 16.95
N LEU A 539 20.73 20.14 17.15
CA LEU A 539 21.05 18.82 16.60
C LEU A 539 20.05 17.76 17.10
N ALA A 540 19.66 17.81 18.38
CA ALA A 540 18.61 16.95 18.92
C ALA A 540 17.26 17.15 18.22
N LYS A 541 16.81 18.40 18.05
CA LYS A 541 15.56 18.72 17.34
C LYS A 541 15.59 18.22 15.88
N ILE A 542 16.71 18.45 15.19
CA ILE A 542 16.92 18.06 13.78
C ILE A 542 16.84 16.54 13.65
N LEU A 543 17.60 15.80 14.47
CA LEU A 543 17.70 14.35 14.38
C LEU A 543 16.43 13.63 14.87
N THR A 544 15.70 14.17 15.86
CA THR A 544 14.40 13.61 16.25
C THR A 544 13.36 13.74 15.14
N ARG A 545 13.36 14.85 14.38
CA ARG A 545 12.42 15.05 13.24
C ARG A 545 12.85 14.28 11.99
N ALA A 546 14.16 14.16 11.76
CA ALA A 546 14.74 13.56 10.57
C ALA A 546 15.84 12.54 10.92
N PRO A 547 15.50 11.41 11.56
CA PRO A 547 16.50 10.42 12.03
C PRO A 547 17.25 9.75 10.88
N ASN A 548 16.69 9.77 9.66
CA ASN A 548 17.32 9.24 8.46
C ASN A 548 18.64 9.94 8.07
N ILE A 549 18.93 11.14 8.60
CA ILE A 549 20.24 11.79 8.42
C ILE A 549 21.35 10.86 8.90
N LEU A 550 21.15 10.15 10.01
CA LEU A 550 22.14 9.24 10.59
C LEU A 550 22.44 8.01 9.70
N LYS A 551 21.58 7.69 8.72
CA LYS A 551 21.84 6.66 7.72
C LYS A 551 22.80 7.13 6.62
N ARG A 552 22.90 8.44 6.38
CA ARG A 552 23.68 8.99 5.26
C ARG A 552 25.18 9.00 5.59
N ASN A 553 25.99 8.91 4.55
CA ASN A 553 27.45 9.03 4.68
C ASN A 553 27.83 10.51 4.92
N LEU A 554 28.72 10.75 5.89
CA LEU A 554 29.13 12.10 6.25
C LEU A 554 29.80 12.83 5.06
N LYS A 555 30.91 12.27 4.56
CA LYS A 555 31.77 12.90 3.54
C LYS A 555 31.05 13.09 2.19
N ASN A 556 30.27 12.11 1.76
CA ASN A 556 29.75 12.10 0.39
C ASN A 556 28.29 12.59 0.29
N GLN A 557 27.57 12.73 1.40
CA GLN A 557 26.15 13.07 1.37
C GLN A 557 25.79 14.20 2.32
N ILE A 558 26.17 14.12 3.61
CA ILE A 558 25.78 15.11 4.61
C ILE A 558 26.57 16.40 4.41
N SER A 559 27.90 16.35 4.44
CA SER A 559 28.76 17.54 4.34
C SER A 559 28.56 18.30 3.03
N PRO A 560 28.51 17.66 1.84
CA PRO A 560 28.24 18.37 0.59
C PRO A 560 26.86 19.03 0.59
N SER A 561 25.82 18.34 1.07
CA SER A 561 24.48 18.91 1.11
C SER A 561 24.43 20.11 2.06
N PHE A 562 25.00 19.99 3.26
CA PHE A 562 25.05 21.06 4.25
C PHE A 562 25.80 22.29 3.71
N ASN A 563 26.97 22.09 3.09
CA ASN A 563 27.75 23.17 2.50
C ASN A 563 27.00 23.87 1.36
N LEU A 564 26.29 23.11 0.53
CA LEU A 564 25.47 23.69 -0.53
C LEU A 564 24.29 24.51 0.02
N PHE A 565 23.64 24.06 1.09
CA PHE A 565 22.61 24.86 1.77
C PHE A 565 23.18 26.12 2.41
N LYS A 566 24.35 26.01 3.06
CA LYS A 566 25.06 27.14 3.66
C LYS A 566 25.42 28.19 2.61
N ASN A 567 25.95 27.75 1.47
CA ASN A 567 26.29 28.62 0.34
C ASN A 567 25.05 29.28 -0.27
N LEU A 568 23.94 28.54 -0.37
CA LEU A 568 22.69 29.07 -0.92
C LEU A 568 22.07 30.14 -0.02
N LEU A 569 22.04 29.91 1.30
CA LEU A 569 21.43 30.85 2.26
C LEU A 569 22.36 32.00 2.63
N GLN A 570 23.66 31.89 2.33
CA GLN A 570 24.72 32.85 2.66
C GLN A 570 24.69 33.32 4.13
N SER A 571 24.14 32.48 5.01
CA SER A 571 23.93 32.81 6.41
C SER A 571 23.86 31.53 7.24
N HIS A 572 24.73 31.49 8.24
CA HIS A 572 24.86 30.35 9.12
C HIS A 572 23.60 30.14 9.97
N GLU A 573 23.08 31.22 10.56
CA GLU A 573 21.87 31.21 11.38
C GLU A 573 20.63 30.77 10.58
N LYS A 574 20.46 31.29 9.35
CA LYS A 574 19.35 30.89 8.46
C LYS A 574 19.41 29.42 8.08
N THR A 575 20.63 28.88 7.92
CA THR A 575 20.85 27.46 7.62
C THR A 575 20.38 26.60 8.78
N ILE A 576 20.77 26.93 10.01
CA ILE A 576 20.31 26.22 11.21
C ILE A 576 18.80 26.33 11.36
N ALA A 577 18.22 27.53 11.19
CA ALA A 577 16.78 27.75 11.31
C ALA A 577 15.97 26.89 10.32
N ALA A 578 16.40 26.80 9.06
CA ALA A 578 15.77 25.97 8.04
C ALA A 578 15.82 24.47 8.40
N LEU A 579 16.97 24.00 8.89
CA LEU A 579 17.15 22.61 9.32
C LEU A 579 16.33 22.27 10.57
N ASN A 580 16.24 23.21 11.52
CA ASN A 580 15.41 23.08 12.70
C ASN A 580 13.93 22.94 12.34
N TYR A 581 13.47 23.64 11.30
CA TYR A 581 12.11 23.51 10.79
C TYR A 581 11.90 22.13 10.14
N ASP A 582 12.79 21.69 9.24
CA ASP A 582 12.73 20.35 8.65
C ASP A 582 14.12 19.82 8.22
N GLY A 583 14.73 18.97 9.07
CA GLY A 583 16.01 18.32 8.79
C GLY A 583 15.99 17.38 7.59
N GLY A 584 14.81 17.04 7.05
CA GLY A 584 14.66 16.25 5.82
C GLY A 584 15.32 16.90 4.60
N LEU A 585 15.60 18.20 4.65
CA LEU A 585 16.39 18.91 3.65
C LEU A 585 17.79 18.31 3.45
N LEU A 586 18.46 17.82 4.50
CA LEU A 586 19.74 17.12 4.37
C LEU A 586 19.59 15.68 3.87
N CYS A 587 18.36 15.19 3.69
CA CYS A 587 18.06 13.86 3.16
C CYS A 587 17.66 13.88 1.69
N CYS A 588 17.18 15.01 1.15
CA CYS A 588 16.99 15.15 -0.28
C CYS A 588 18.37 15.31 -0.95
N GLY A 589 18.54 14.80 -2.18
CA GLY A 589 19.76 15.07 -2.93
C GLY A 589 19.75 16.54 -3.36
N PHE A 590 20.71 17.34 -2.89
CA PHE A 590 20.74 18.77 -3.21
C PHE A 590 20.78 18.98 -4.73
N GLN A 591 21.78 18.42 -5.41
CA GLN A 591 21.94 18.54 -6.87
C GLN A 591 20.84 17.84 -7.66
N THR A 592 20.36 16.69 -7.19
CA THR A 592 19.42 15.85 -7.96
C THR A 592 17.96 16.15 -7.73
N SER A 593 17.61 16.95 -6.71
CA SER A 593 16.21 17.18 -6.32
C SER A 593 15.91 18.59 -5.89
N LEU A 594 16.75 19.19 -5.04
CA LEU A 594 16.47 20.54 -4.52
C LEU A 594 16.82 21.61 -5.55
N LEU A 595 18.04 21.57 -6.09
CA LEU A 595 18.52 22.56 -7.05
C LEU A 595 17.61 22.67 -8.29
N PRO A 596 17.17 21.56 -8.93
CA PRO A 596 16.21 21.67 -10.04
C PRO A 596 14.90 22.38 -9.68
N LYS A 597 14.44 22.28 -8.43
CA LYS A 597 13.23 22.99 -7.96
C LYS A 597 13.48 24.46 -7.72
N ILE A 598 14.68 24.82 -7.25
CA ILE A 598 15.11 26.21 -7.13
C ILE A 598 15.24 26.83 -8.52
N GLU A 599 15.87 26.13 -9.47
CA GLU A 599 15.98 26.60 -10.86
C GLU A 599 14.60 26.79 -11.50
N ILE A 600 13.62 25.89 -11.27
CA ILE A 600 12.23 26.11 -11.71
C ILE A 600 11.67 27.45 -11.19
N LEU A 601 11.98 27.85 -9.96
CA LEU A 601 11.52 29.15 -9.44
C LEU A 601 12.29 30.32 -10.04
N ARG A 602 13.60 30.17 -10.29
CA ARG A 602 14.44 31.18 -10.95
C ARG A 602 14.01 31.41 -12.39
N ASP A 603 13.78 30.34 -13.15
CA ASP A 603 13.25 30.37 -14.52
C ASP A 603 11.87 31.04 -14.60
N MET A 604 11.10 30.98 -13.51
CA MET A 604 9.81 31.66 -13.37
C MET A 604 9.93 33.14 -12.95
N GLY A 605 11.15 33.64 -12.76
CA GLY A 605 11.42 35.01 -12.34
C GLY A 605 11.08 35.28 -10.88
N VAL A 606 11.09 34.27 -10.01
CA VAL A 606 10.88 34.48 -8.57
C VAL A 606 12.14 35.11 -7.97
N PRO A 607 12.03 36.23 -7.23
CA PRO A 607 13.15 36.86 -6.56
C PRO A 607 13.85 35.89 -5.62
N GLU A 608 15.19 35.93 -5.61
CA GLU A 608 15.99 35.04 -4.76
C GLU A 608 15.58 35.16 -3.29
N SER A 609 15.29 36.37 -2.80
CA SER A 609 14.79 36.61 -1.43
C SER A 609 13.51 35.81 -1.10
N ASN A 610 12.58 35.66 -2.04
CA ASN A 610 11.35 34.89 -1.87
C ASN A 610 11.61 33.38 -1.93
N ILE A 611 12.56 32.94 -2.74
CA ILE A 611 12.99 31.53 -2.80
C ILE A 611 13.62 31.13 -1.46
N LEU A 612 14.51 31.97 -0.92
CA LEU A 612 15.13 31.77 0.38
C LEU A 612 14.09 31.75 1.51
N ASP A 613 13.11 32.65 1.48
CA ASP A 613 11.96 32.64 2.41
C ASP A 613 11.20 31.31 2.37
N LEU A 614 10.93 30.78 1.18
CA LEU A 614 10.25 29.50 1.00
C LEU A 614 11.07 28.34 1.56
N LEU A 615 12.40 28.37 1.38
CA LEU A 615 13.31 27.36 1.92
C LEU A 615 13.39 27.41 3.46
N MET A 616 13.51 28.60 4.04
CA MET A 616 13.68 28.78 5.49
C MET A 616 12.41 28.45 6.25
N PHE A 617 11.29 29.04 5.84
CA PHE A 617 10.08 28.99 6.63
C PHE A 617 9.16 27.84 6.22
N ARG A 618 9.31 27.31 5.00
CA ARG A 618 8.39 26.35 4.37
C ARG A 618 9.10 25.22 3.59
N PRO A 619 10.17 24.62 4.14
CA PRO A 619 11.04 23.66 3.43
C PRO A 619 10.32 22.42 2.90
N ARG A 620 9.18 22.06 3.50
CA ARG A 620 8.34 20.92 3.06
C ARG A 620 7.87 21.01 1.62
N ALA A 621 7.71 22.22 1.06
CA ALA A 621 7.35 22.38 -0.35
C ALA A 621 8.36 21.65 -1.27
N PHE A 622 9.63 21.67 -0.90
CA PHE A 622 10.73 21.07 -1.65
C PHE A 622 10.90 19.56 -1.41
N LEU A 623 10.18 18.96 -0.46
CA LEU A 623 10.26 17.52 -0.18
C LEU A 623 9.37 16.66 -1.10
N THR A 624 8.61 17.29 -2.00
CA THR A 624 7.81 16.62 -3.04
C THR A 624 8.68 16.14 -4.22
N SER A 625 8.11 15.38 -5.17
CA SER A 625 8.81 15.08 -6.43
C SER A 625 8.98 16.35 -7.27
N ILE A 626 10.03 16.41 -8.10
CA ILE A 626 10.29 17.56 -8.99
C ILE A 626 9.09 17.83 -9.91
N GLU A 627 8.50 16.77 -10.48
CA GLU A 627 7.32 16.88 -11.35
C GLU A 627 6.11 17.49 -10.62
N ARG A 628 5.86 17.04 -9.38
CA ARG A 628 4.76 17.60 -8.57
C ARG A 628 5.02 19.05 -8.22
N PHE A 629 6.26 19.39 -7.87
CA PHE A 629 6.65 20.76 -7.58
C PHE A 629 6.46 21.67 -8.80
N LYS A 630 6.93 21.24 -9.98
CA LYS A 630 6.75 21.95 -11.25
C LYS A 630 5.28 22.19 -11.55
N ASN A 631 4.43 21.16 -11.43
CA ASN A 631 3.00 21.31 -11.67
C ASN A 631 2.37 22.35 -10.73
N ILE A 632 2.74 22.35 -9.45
CA ILE A 632 2.23 23.36 -8.48
C ILE A 632 2.65 24.77 -8.91
N VAL A 633 3.92 24.98 -9.27
CA VAL A 633 4.44 26.30 -9.68
C VAL A 633 3.72 26.80 -10.94
N GLU A 634 3.53 25.94 -11.94
CA GLU A 634 2.81 26.30 -13.17
C GLU A 634 1.34 26.65 -12.92
N GLU A 635 0.66 25.89 -12.06
CA GLU A 635 -0.73 26.20 -11.70
C GLU A 635 -0.84 27.53 -10.94
N VAL A 636 0.07 27.82 -10.01
CA VAL A 636 0.11 29.11 -9.32
C VAL A 636 0.35 30.27 -10.30
N LYS A 637 1.17 30.06 -11.33
CA LYS A 637 1.38 31.06 -12.40
C LYS A 637 0.13 31.27 -13.25
N LYS A 638 -0.59 30.21 -13.62
CA LYS A 638 -1.87 30.31 -14.35
C LYS A 638 -2.92 31.13 -13.59
N MET A 639 -2.89 31.07 -12.25
CA MET A 639 -3.74 31.89 -11.38
C MET A 639 -3.35 33.38 -11.32
N ARG A 640 -2.41 33.82 -12.17
CA ARG A 640 -1.97 35.22 -12.28
C ARG A 640 -1.31 35.77 -11.02
N PHE A 641 -0.82 34.91 -10.12
CA PHE A 641 0.06 35.37 -9.04
C PHE A 641 1.35 35.88 -9.68
N ASN A 642 1.73 37.12 -9.37
CA ASN A 642 2.96 37.71 -9.87
C ASN A 642 4.18 37.02 -9.20
N PRO A 643 5.06 36.34 -9.97
CA PRO A 643 6.26 35.68 -9.42
C PRO A 643 7.18 36.59 -8.61
N GLN A 644 7.17 37.89 -8.89
CA GLN A 644 7.95 38.92 -8.19
C GLN A 644 7.43 39.23 -6.78
N ARG A 645 6.22 38.81 -6.42
CA ARG A 645 5.59 39.12 -5.12
C ARG A 645 5.65 37.92 -4.18
N ARG A 646 5.86 38.18 -2.88
CA ARG A 646 5.88 37.16 -1.80
C ARG A 646 4.64 36.25 -1.76
N LYS A 647 3.49 36.75 -2.22
CA LYS A 647 2.24 35.98 -2.32
C LYS A 647 2.37 34.77 -3.26
N PHE A 648 3.24 34.82 -4.28
CA PHE A 648 3.49 33.71 -5.21
C PHE A 648 4.08 32.49 -4.50
N VAL A 649 5.17 32.69 -3.74
CA VAL A 649 5.79 31.59 -2.97
C VAL A 649 4.88 31.09 -1.84
N THR A 650 4.04 31.97 -1.29
CA THR A 650 3.01 31.57 -0.31
C THR A 650 1.98 30.63 -0.93
N ALA A 651 1.54 30.90 -2.18
CA ALA A 651 0.61 30.05 -2.92
C ALA A 651 1.24 28.70 -3.31
N ILE A 652 2.55 28.66 -3.62
CA ILE A 652 3.30 27.41 -3.85
C ILE A 652 3.31 26.54 -2.58
N HIS A 653 3.54 27.16 -1.41
CA HIS A 653 3.53 26.44 -0.14
C HIS A 653 2.12 25.96 0.25
N ASN A 654 1.10 26.79 0.03
CA ASN A 654 -0.23 26.60 0.60
C ASN A 654 -1.34 26.60 -0.47
N PRO A 655 -1.41 25.57 -1.34
CA PRO A 655 -2.46 25.44 -2.33
C PRO A 655 -3.74 24.91 -1.66
N TRP A 656 -4.20 25.48 -0.54
CA TRP A 656 -5.29 24.86 0.23
C TRP A 656 -6.61 24.77 -0.55
N CYS A 657 -6.87 25.69 -1.48
CA CYS A 657 -7.96 25.55 -2.47
C CYS A 657 -7.64 24.53 -3.57
N MET A 658 -6.38 24.38 -3.97
CA MET A 658 -5.93 23.43 -5.01
C MET A 658 -5.72 22.00 -4.50
N ALA A 659 -5.70 21.81 -3.17
CA ALA A 659 -5.68 20.51 -2.52
C ALA A 659 -7.09 19.92 -2.37
N VAL A 660 -8.13 20.74 -2.59
CA VAL A 660 -9.54 20.36 -2.58
C VAL A 660 -9.93 19.98 -4.01
N SER A 661 -10.74 18.93 -4.17
CA SER A 661 -11.18 18.49 -5.50
C SER A 661 -12.04 19.56 -6.18
N GLU A 662 -11.88 19.72 -7.50
CA GLU A 662 -12.69 20.61 -8.34
C GLU A 662 -14.19 20.45 -8.05
N ASP A 663 -14.69 19.22 -8.05
CA ASP A 663 -16.09 18.88 -7.73
C ASP A 663 -16.56 19.46 -6.39
N LYS A 664 -15.70 19.46 -5.36
CA LYS A 664 -16.03 19.96 -4.03
C LYS A 664 -16.05 21.48 -4.01
N THR A 665 -15.11 22.13 -4.70
CA THR A 665 -15.06 23.58 -4.79
C THR A 665 -16.22 24.14 -5.61
N THR A 666 -16.57 23.49 -6.72
CA THR A 666 -17.72 23.88 -7.57
C THR A 666 -19.04 23.77 -6.80
N GLY A 667 -19.29 22.66 -6.09
CA GLY A 667 -20.52 22.51 -5.32
C GLY A 667 -20.69 23.57 -4.21
N VAL A 668 -19.61 23.96 -3.54
CA VAL A 668 -19.65 25.04 -2.53
C VAL A 668 -19.87 26.40 -3.17
N MET A 669 -19.20 26.69 -4.30
CA MET A 669 -19.39 27.95 -5.03
C MET A 669 -20.83 28.08 -5.54
N ASP A 670 -21.34 27.04 -6.21
CA ASP A 670 -22.68 27.05 -6.79
C ASP A 670 -23.73 27.28 -5.71
N TYR A 671 -23.64 26.59 -4.57
CA TYR A 671 -24.59 26.79 -3.48
C TYR A 671 -24.52 28.21 -2.89
N LEU A 672 -23.32 28.74 -2.62
CA LEU A 672 -23.20 30.06 -2.01
C LEU A 672 -23.61 31.19 -2.96
N ILE A 673 -23.30 31.08 -4.25
CA ILE A 673 -23.59 32.10 -5.24
C ILE A 673 -25.06 31.99 -5.67
N ASN A 674 -25.50 30.81 -6.10
CA ASN A 674 -26.81 30.65 -6.73
C ASN A 674 -27.94 30.46 -5.70
N ASN A 675 -27.70 29.76 -4.59
CA ASN A 675 -28.74 29.53 -3.59
C ASN A 675 -28.76 30.61 -2.50
N MET A 676 -27.59 31.09 -2.06
CA MET A 676 -27.49 32.08 -0.99
C MET A 676 -27.31 33.52 -1.50
N GLY A 677 -27.12 33.73 -2.80
CA GLY A 677 -26.96 35.06 -3.40
C GLY A 677 -25.67 35.79 -3.02
N LEU A 678 -24.63 35.06 -2.57
CA LEU A 678 -23.38 35.66 -2.14
C LEU A 678 -22.58 36.15 -3.36
N GLU A 679 -22.15 37.42 -3.34
CA GLU A 679 -21.31 37.95 -4.41
C GLU A 679 -19.97 37.21 -4.51
N THR A 680 -19.55 36.97 -5.75
CA THR A 680 -18.23 36.38 -6.05
C THR A 680 -17.09 37.23 -5.47
N SER A 681 -17.28 38.56 -5.42
CA SER A 681 -16.34 39.52 -4.84
C SER A 681 -16.14 39.31 -3.33
N GLU A 682 -17.19 38.93 -2.59
CA GLU A 682 -17.14 38.68 -1.15
C GLU A 682 -16.57 37.29 -0.83
N LEU A 683 -16.96 36.29 -1.61
CA LEU A 683 -16.40 34.93 -1.48
C LEU A 683 -14.89 34.92 -1.76
N ALA A 684 -14.43 35.73 -2.73
CA ALA A 684 -13.01 35.91 -3.05
C ALA A 684 -12.21 36.51 -1.89
N LYS A 685 -12.82 37.31 -1.01
CA LYS A 685 -12.15 37.85 0.20
C LYS A 685 -11.89 36.76 1.25
N ARG A 686 -12.61 35.63 1.21
CA ARG A 686 -12.52 34.52 2.19
C ARG A 686 -12.53 33.14 1.52
N THR A 687 -11.51 32.89 0.72
CA THR A 687 -11.36 31.65 -0.07
C THR A 687 -11.23 30.37 0.75
N ASN A 688 -10.92 30.46 2.05
CA ASN A 688 -10.88 29.30 2.94
C ASN A 688 -12.26 28.64 3.15
N ILE A 689 -13.36 29.36 2.90
CA ILE A 689 -14.73 28.82 2.92
C ILE A 689 -14.87 27.63 1.97
N LEU A 690 -14.23 27.70 0.79
CA LEU A 690 -14.28 26.68 -0.26
C LEU A 690 -13.67 25.32 0.15
N SER A 691 -12.91 25.29 1.24
CA SER A 691 -12.30 24.05 1.76
C SER A 691 -13.23 23.27 2.69
N HIS A 692 -14.29 23.89 3.20
CA HIS A 692 -15.24 23.29 4.10
C HIS A 692 -16.20 22.33 3.37
N SER A 693 -16.78 21.36 4.08
CA SER A 693 -17.80 20.47 3.49
C SER A 693 -19.09 21.26 3.25
N LEU A 694 -19.64 21.11 2.04
CA LEU A 694 -20.91 21.72 1.66
C LEU A 694 -22.00 21.25 2.62
N GLU A 695 -22.09 19.95 2.83
CA GLU A 695 -23.17 19.27 3.54
C GLU A 695 -23.00 19.39 5.06
N GLN A 696 -21.79 19.23 5.58
CA GLN A 696 -21.54 19.15 7.03
C GLN A 696 -21.23 20.51 7.68
N ARG A 697 -21.07 21.57 6.89
CA ARG A 697 -20.74 22.89 7.44
C ARG A 697 -21.43 24.03 6.72
N ILE A 698 -21.35 24.10 5.39
CA ILE A 698 -21.87 25.26 4.67
C ILE A 698 -23.40 25.32 4.78
N VAL A 699 -24.11 24.27 4.34
CA VAL A 699 -25.57 24.19 4.34
C VAL A 699 -26.18 24.37 5.73
N PRO A 700 -25.72 23.67 6.80
CA PRO A 700 -26.27 23.84 8.13
C PRO A 700 -26.13 25.28 8.66
N ARG A 701 -24.97 25.92 8.43
CA ARG A 701 -24.75 27.29 8.90
C ARG A 701 -25.48 28.34 8.05
N CYS A 702 -25.64 28.10 6.75
CA CYS A 702 -26.48 28.94 5.88
C CYS A 702 -27.96 28.85 6.28
N SER A 703 -28.42 27.68 6.72
CA SER A 703 -29.80 27.49 7.19
C SER A 703 -30.08 28.27 8.48
N VAL A 704 -29.13 28.25 9.42
CA VAL A 704 -29.18 29.08 10.64
C VAL A 704 -29.19 30.57 10.28
N TYR A 705 -28.34 30.99 9.34
CA TYR A 705 -28.30 32.37 8.85
C TYR A 705 -29.63 32.79 8.20
N GLY A 706 -30.23 31.94 7.38
CA GLY A 706 -31.54 32.18 6.78
C GLY A 706 -32.65 32.33 7.81
N LEU A 707 -32.64 31.51 8.87
CA LEU A 707 -33.62 31.61 9.97
C LEU A 707 -33.44 32.89 10.79
N LEU A 708 -32.21 33.35 11.01
CA LEU A 708 -31.95 34.65 11.65
C LEU A 708 -32.52 35.81 10.82
N LEU A 709 -32.33 35.77 9.49
CA LEU A 709 -32.87 36.78 8.59
C LEU A 709 -34.40 36.75 8.54
N SER A 710 -35.02 35.58 8.47
CA SER A 710 -36.49 35.47 8.41
C SER A 710 -37.18 35.95 9.68
N LYS A 711 -36.50 35.89 10.83
CA LYS A 711 -36.97 36.44 12.11
C LYS A 711 -36.66 37.93 12.29
N GLY A 712 -35.95 38.56 11.35
CA GLY A 712 -35.59 39.98 11.42
C GLY A 712 -34.65 40.32 12.60
N VAL A 713 -33.85 39.36 13.06
CA VAL A 713 -32.95 39.54 14.20
C VAL A 713 -31.68 40.25 13.75
N ASP A 714 -31.23 41.27 14.50
CA ASP A 714 -29.95 41.95 14.25
C ASP A 714 -28.79 40.95 14.32
N LEU A 715 -28.02 40.87 13.23
CA LEU A 715 -26.89 39.96 13.08
C LEU A 715 -25.70 40.33 13.98
N LYS A 716 -25.66 41.50 14.62
CA LYS A 716 -24.62 41.91 15.59
C LYS A 716 -23.18 41.72 15.06
N GLY A 717 -22.98 41.97 13.76
CA GLY A 717 -21.70 41.82 13.06
C GLY A 717 -21.29 40.37 12.73
N PHE A 718 -22.14 39.36 13.00
CA PHE A 718 -21.88 37.95 12.70
C PHE A 718 -22.40 37.56 11.31
N HIS A 719 -21.90 38.26 10.29
CA HIS A 719 -22.27 38.04 8.89
C HIS A 719 -21.93 36.62 8.40
N LEU A 720 -22.64 36.17 7.36
CA LEU A 720 -22.56 34.81 6.78
C LEU A 720 -21.12 34.33 6.56
N THR A 721 -20.27 35.13 5.91
CA THR A 721 -18.87 34.74 5.63
C THR A 721 -18.02 34.56 6.90
N THR A 722 -18.41 35.16 8.02
CA THR A 722 -17.80 34.91 9.34
C THR A 722 -18.34 33.64 9.97
N MET A 723 -19.66 33.43 9.91
CA MET A 723 -20.28 32.19 10.39
C MET A 723 -19.66 30.95 9.73
N LEU A 724 -19.37 31.00 8.43
CA LEU A 724 -18.85 29.84 7.68
C LEU A 724 -17.41 29.45 8.06
N VAL A 725 -16.58 30.39 8.52
CA VAL A 725 -15.14 30.14 8.76
C VAL A 725 -14.79 29.85 10.22
N VAL A 726 -15.58 30.33 11.19
CA VAL A 726 -15.24 30.17 12.60
C VAL A 726 -15.30 28.70 13.07
N PHE A 727 -14.53 28.37 14.09
CA PHE A 727 -14.56 27.04 14.71
C PHE A 727 -15.92 26.74 15.34
N GLU A 728 -16.27 25.46 15.39
CA GLU A 728 -17.57 24.96 15.87
C GLU A 728 -17.97 25.53 17.23
N LYS A 729 -17.07 25.41 18.22
CA LYS A 729 -17.27 25.93 19.57
C LYS A 729 -17.55 27.44 19.59
N ARG A 730 -16.93 28.20 18.69
CA ARG A 730 -17.13 29.66 18.58
C ARG A 730 -18.42 30.01 17.84
N PHE A 731 -18.82 29.21 16.85
CA PHE A 731 -20.10 29.36 16.16
C PHE A 731 -21.27 29.15 17.12
N VAL A 732 -21.30 27.98 17.79
CA VAL A 732 -22.34 27.62 18.77
C VAL A 732 -22.35 28.59 19.94
N GLY A 733 -21.19 28.88 20.54
CA GLY A 733 -21.12 29.82 21.66
C GLY A 733 -21.53 31.25 21.30
N HIS A 734 -21.36 31.68 20.05
CA HIS A 734 -21.88 32.97 19.61
C HIS A 734 -23.41 32.95 19.49
N ILE A 735 -24.01 31.86 19.00
CA ILE A 735 -25.47 31.71 18.92
C ILE A 735 -26.08 31.76 20.32
N GLU A 736 -25.55 30.97 21.26
CA GLU A 736 -26.02 30.90 22.64
C GLU A 736 -25.90 32.26 23.35
N LYS A 737 -24.82 33.01 23.10
CA LYS A 737 -24.57 34.29 23.77
C LYS A 737 -25.33 35.47 23.14
N SER A 738 -25.37 35.55 21.81
CA SER A 738 -25.87 36.72 21.08
C SER A 738 -27.36 36.63 20.73
N TYR A 739 -27.91 35.42 20.61
CA TYR A 739 -29.30 35.14 20.22
C TYR A 739 -29.99 34.27 21.28
N GLN A 740 -29.88 34.63 22.56
CA GLN A 740 -30.36 33.82 23.69
C GLN A 740 -31.83 33.35 23.55
N LYS A 741 -32.69 34.19 22.99
CA LYS A 741 -34.12 33.89 22.80
C LYS A 741 -34.34 32.86 21.68
N GLU A 742 -33.60 32.97 20.59
CA GLU A 742 -33.73 32.13 19.40
C GLU A 742 -32.80 30.90 19.43
N ALA A 743 -31.81 30.87 20.33
CA ALA A 743 -30.77 29.85 20.39
C ALA A 743 -31.29 28.40 20.42
N PRO A 744 -32.34 28.05 21.20
CA PRO A 744 -32.87 26.69 21.19
C PRO A 744 -33.34 26.24 19.80
N GLU A 745 -34.01 27.13 19.06
CA GLU A 745 -34.54 26.85 17.73
C GLU A 745 -33.42 26.85 16.68
N LEU A 746 -32.48 27.79 16.75
CA LEU A 746 -31.33 27.88 15.85
C LEU A 746 -30.42 26.67 15.97
N LEU A 747 -30.12 26.22 17.20
CA LEU A 747 -29.29 25.04 17.44
C LEU A 747 -30.02 23.75 17.08
N LYS A 748 -31.35 23.70 17.26
CA LYS A 748 -32.17 22.59 16.78
C LYS A 748 -32.13 22.48 15.26
N LEU A 749 -32.39 23.57 14.54
CA LEU A 749 -32.30 23.61 13.08
C LEU A 749 -30.88 23.24 12.60
N TYR A 750 -29.85 23.79 13.27
CA TYR A 750 -28.47 23.45 12.96
C TYR A 750 -28.20 21.95 13.08
N GLN A 751 -28.70 21.34 14.16
CA GLN A 751 -28.55 19.90 14.40
C GLN A 751 -29.39 19.07 13.41
N GLU A 752 -30.61 19.49 13.08
CA GLU A 752 -31.47 18.86 12.07
C GLU A 752 -30.82 18.89 10.68
N MET A 753 -30.28 20.02 10.26
CA MET A 753 -29.55 20.14 8.99
C MET A 753 -28.26 19.32 9.00
N LEU A 754 -27.54 19.32 10.12
CA LEU A 754 -26.41 18.42 10.30
C LEU A 754 -26.86 16.97 10.23
N ASP A 755 -28.06 16.60 10.65
CA ASP A 755 -28.54 15.23 10.62
C ASP A 755 -29.08 14.80 9.25
N LEU A 756 -29.68 15.71 8.47
CA LEU A 756 -30.05 15.51 7.06
C LEU A 756 -28.83 15.36 6.15
N SER A 757 -27.69 15.93 6.54
CA SER A 757 -26.42 15.81 5.80
C SER A 757 -25.67 14.49 6.01
N LYS A 758 -26.07 13.68 7.01
CA LYS A 758 -25.55 12.31 7.20
C LYS A 758 -26.48 11.31 6.53
#